data_AF-A0A9P6F3Z3-F1
#
_entry.id   AF-A0A9P6F3Z3-F1
#
_cell.length_a   1.000
_cell.length_b   1.000
_cell.length_c   1.000
_cell.angle_alpha   90.00
_cell.angle_beta   90.00
_cell.angle_gamma   90.00
#
_symmetry.space_group_name_H-M   'P 1'
#
loop_
_entity.id
_entity.type
_entity.pdbx_description
1 polymer ?
#
loop_
_entity_poly.entity_id
_entity_poly.type
_entity_poly.pdbx_seq_one_letter_code
_entity_poly.pdbx_strand_id
1 'polypeptide(L)'
;MKVLSISAAIGAFLLSSLAHADISKIVRVDQASQQFIDAQGRSRHFHGTNMVKKKFPWHADINNFVAGYSLVDRDIQYLKDLNINVIRLGVHWAGVEPVRGQYNQTYLDITNTIIQRLQDNGIYTLVDQHQDVLAAQTCGHGVPLWFVKPDWVEPAHRMPYPQKAPFAVDANGVPSDADCNSIDWATSYLDYAVGNAFGRLYNNYDNLGDAWAAYWKVVASKYMNFPGVMGYDLMNEPWVGDHMADPTLLVPGVADHKNMEALWNKGNAAIRTVDPTTIVMFEGSTYDILSGFNNVPGGDGSKTAQSYHYYNPPQLGSIETTITNRIKDNNRLKTTGMLTEFEIWDESPAGVAKSLEIAVQADRYLQSWAAWSYEELLNWTTGEPSPELSLIYARSYAEATAGVTKTSYFEDYTGKYWVSWAANTAITAPGLIRISQKAYYPDGIRVISNPPEAITHTMENDGVVQLHYTSAAVNGQVILSSVQPLYPTGVLKNSASGGKCIDIYQGTLNANNPIALYTCGPSWNQVWKFKEGTIQLAFDQSHNSNAYCLDTQQVAPTDKFLNIVLNPCVANKASQQWTTNAAGNIVNTASGYCVDIDASNYKDGTKLLGYTCGNAQANQVWALPNGTNGVWQVKL
;
A
#
# COMPACT_ATOMS: atom_id res chain seq x y z
N MET A 1 10.98 -28.53 -61.60
CA MET A 1 10.34 -27.29 -61.12
C MET A 1 8.89 -27.64 -60.75
N LYS A 2 8.51 -27.50 -59.47
CA LYS A 2 7.17 -27.66 -58.81
C LYS A 2 7.39 -28.35 -57.45
N VAL A 3 7.83 -27.60 -56.44
CA VAL A 3 7.06 -26.80 -55.45
C VAL A 3 6.58 -27.69 -54.29
N LEU A 4 7.32 -27.61 -53.18
CA LEU A 4 6.91 -28.08 -51.85
C LEU A 4 5.75 -27.21 -51.33
N SER A 5 4.69 -27.84 -50.85
CA SER A 5 3.62 -27.20 -50.09
C SER A 5 3.97 -27.21 -48.60
N ILE A 6 4.29 -26.05 -48.05
CA ILE A 6 4.41 -25.80 -46.60
C ILE A 6 2.99 -25.72 -46.04
N SER A 7 2.65 -26.59 -45.09
CA SER A 7 1.43 -26.49 -44.29
C SER A 7 1.68 -25.51 -43.15
N ALA A 8 1.07 -24.32 -43.21
CA ALA A 8 1.03 -23.38 -42.10
C ALA A 8 -0.12 -23.76 -41.17
N ALA A 9 0.21 -24.30 -40.00
CA ALA A 9 -0.72 -24.41 -38.88
C ALA A 9 -0.87 -23.01 -38.25
N ILE A 10 -1.97 -22.33 -38.56
CA ILE A 10 -2.37 -21.11 -37.88
C ILE A 10 -2.94 -21.52 -36.52
N GLY A 11 -2.10 -21.43 -35.49
CA GLY A 11 -2.55 -21.47 -34.10
C GLY A 11 -3.37 -20.21 -33.80
N ALA A 12 -4.65 -20.37 -33.57
CA ALA A 12 -5.51 -19.30 -33.07
C ALA A 12 -5.09 -18.99 -31.62
N PHE A 13 -4.40 -17.87 -31.43
CA PHE A 13 -4.31 -17.23 -30.11
C PHE A 13 -5.72 -16.70 -29.77
N LEU A 14 -6.49 -17.51 -29.04
CA LEU A 14 -7.62 -17.02 -28.27
C LEU A 14 -7.02 -16.17 -27.15
N LEU A 15 -6.97 -14.86 -27.37
CA LEU A 15 -6.93 -13.88 -26.28
C LEU A 15 -8.22 -14.09 -25.48
N SER A 16 -8.16 -14.93 -24.46
CA SER A 16 -9.18 -14.93 -23.41
C SER A 16 -9.09 -13.58 -22.73
N SER A 17 -9.99 -12.67 -23.09
CA SER A 17 -10.35 -11.57 -22.19
C SER A 17 -10.94 -12.22 -20.95
N LEU A 18 -10.10 -12.51 -19.96
CA LEU A 18 -10.56 -12.83 -18.61
C LEU A 18 -11.37 -11.62 -18.16
N ALA A 19 -12.70 -11.77 -18.21
CA ALA A 19 -13.60 -10.81 -17.60
C ALA A 19 -13.19 -10.72 -16.12
N HIS A 20 -12.60 -9.59 -15.73
CA HIS A 20 -12.38 -9.30 -14.32
C HIS A 20 -13.74 -9.36 -13.64
N ALA A 21 -13.81 -9.89 -12.42
CA ALA A 21 -15.04 -9.76 -11.66
C ALA A 21 -15.34 -8.26 -11.49
N ASP A 22 -16.54 -7.81 -11.87
CA ASP A 22 -16.91 -6.40 -11.77
C ASP A 22 -16.64 -5.88 -10.35
N ILE A 23 -15.99 -4.73 -10.25
CA ILE A 23 -15.64 -4.11 -8.97
C ILE A 23 -16.93 -3.85 -8.15
N SER A 24 -16.95 -4.25 -6.88
CA SER A 24 -18.14 -4.13 -6.03
C SER A 24 -18.22 -2.74 -5.39
N LYS A 25 -19.35 -2.03 -5.53
CA LYS A 25 -19.52 -0.69 -4.94
C LYS A 25 -19.36 -0.72 -3.42
N ILE A 26 -18.65 0.23 -2.84
CA ILE A 26 -18.64 0.44 -1.38
C ILE A 26 -19.94 1.16 -1.00
N VAL A 27 -20.74 0.56 -0.11
CA VAL A 27 -22.10 1.03 0.16
C VAL A 27 -22.31 1.56 1.57
N ARG A 28 -21.43 1.18 2.51
CA ARG A 28 -21.47 1.66 3.90
C ARG A 28 -20.19 1.35 4.66
N VAL A 29 -20.07 1.94 5.84
CA VAL A 29 -19.16 1.54 6.92
C VAL A 29 -19.93 0.69 7.93
N ASP A 30 -19.37 -0.44 8.34
CA ASP A 30 -19.81 -1.12 9.55
C ASP A 30 -19.18 -0.45 10.77
N GLN A 31 -19.98 0.29 11.52
CA GLN A 31 -19.53 1.11 12.65
C GLN A 31 -19.03 0.27 13.84
N ALA A 32 -19.43 -1.01 13.93
CA ALA A 32 -19.02 -1.89 15.02
C ALA A 32 -17.63 -2.50 14.78
N SER A 33 -17.35 -2.88 13.53
CA SER A 33 -16.03 -3.40 13.13
C SER A 33 -15.08 -2.34 12.58
N GLN A 34 -15.59 -1.14 12.29
CA GLN A 34 -14.90 -0.05 11.62
C GLN A 34 -14.34 -0.48 10.25
N GLN A 35 -15.13 -1.21 9.46
CA GLN A 35 -14.71 -1.69 8.14
C GLN A 35 -15.59 -1.13 7.04
N PHE A 36 -14.98 -0.86 5.87
CA PHE A 36 -15.73 -0.55 4.66
C PHE A 36 -16.43 -1.81 4.16
N ILE A 37 -17.67 -1.68 3.70
CA ILE A 37 -18.49 -2.80 3.30
C ILE A 37 -19.04 -2.58 1.91
N ASP A 38 -18.79 -3.56 1.05
CA ASP A 38 -19.24 -3.51 -0.33
C ASP A 38 -20.69 -3.99 -0.52
N ALA A 39 -21.21 -3.82 -1.74
CA ALA A 39 -22.57 -4.17 -2.10
C ALA A 39 -22.86 -5.68 -2.01
N GLN A 40 -21.82 -6.51 -1.94
CA GLN A 40 -21.90 -7.96 -1.74
C GLN A 40 -21.84 -8.33 -0.25
N GLY A 41 -21.64 -7.36 0.64
CA GLY A 41 -21.60 -7.53 2.10
C GLY A 41 -20.21 -7.83 2.66
N ARG A 42 -19.16 -7.83 1.82
CA ARG A 42 -17.79 -8.16 2.24
C ARG A 42 -17.11 -6.98 2.92
N SER A 43 -16.29 -7.25 3.92
CA SER A 43 -15.35 -6.26 4.47
C SER A 43 -14.21 -6.01 3.50
N ARG A 44 -13.92 -4.73 3.22
CA ARG A 44 -12.92 -4.29 2.24
C ARG A 44 -11.77 -3.52 2.88
N HIS A 45 -10.58 -3.74 2.35
CA HIS A 45 -9.33 -3.09 2.74
C HIS A 45 -8.61 -2.56 1.51
N PHE A 46 -7.99 -1.40 1.62
CA PHE A 46 -7.42 -0.68 0.48
C PHE A 46 -5.97 -0.31 0.72
N HIS A 47 -5.09 -0.71 -0.19
CA HIS A 47 -3.68 -0.35 -0.21
C HIS A 47 -3.39 0.34 -1.55
N GLY A 48 -2.80 1.53 -1.50
CA GLY A 48 -2.66 2.33 -2.71
C GLY A 48 -1.74 3.52 -2.61
N THR A 49 -1.87 4.42 -3.58
CA THR A 49 -1.04 5.61 -3.70
C THR A 49 -1.85 6.82 -4.15
N ASN A 50 -1.29 8.01 -3.98
CA ASN A 50 -1.84 9.26 -4.46
C ASN A 50 -1.43 9.51 -5.92
N MET A 51 -2.36 10.00 -6.73
CA MET A 51 -2.08 10.53 -8.07
C MET A 51 -2.65 11.94 -8.17
N VAL A 52 -1.79 12.94 -7.99
CA VAL A 52 -2.21 14.34 -7.87
C VAL A 52 -1.34 15.22 -8.76
N LYS A 53 -1.91 15.74 -9.85
CA LYS A 53 -1.24 16.75 -10.66
C LYS A 53 -1.56 18.15 -10.14
N LYS A 54 -0.60 18.76 -9.46
CA LYS A 54 -0.74 20.06 -8.77
C LYS A 54 -0.70 21.29 -9.69
N LYS A 55 -0.34 21.10 -10.97
CA LYS A 55 -0.26 22.17 -11.99
C LYS A 55 -1.23 21.96 -13.13
N PHE A 56 -1.61 23.05 -13.82
CA PHE A 56 -2.41 22.99 -15.04
C PHE A 56 -1.87 21.92 -16.00
N PRO A 57 -2.73 21.05 -16.57
CA PRO A 57 -4.21 21.09 -16.55
C PRO A 57 -4.86 20.34 -15.37
N TRP A 58 -4.14 20.03 -14.28
CA TRP A 58 -4.63 19.40 -13.05
C TRP A 58 -5.24 18.00 -13.21
N HIS A 59 -4.85 17.28 -14.26
CA HIS A 59 -5.19 15.89 -14.48
C HIS A 59 -4.02 15.16 -15.17
N ALA A 60 -3.94 13.85 -14.99
CA ALA A 60 -2.96 13.01 -15.66
C ALA A 60 -3.13 13.04 -17.19
N ASP A 61 -2.03 12.87 -17.94
CA ASP A 61 -2.09 12.62 -19.38
C ASP A 61 -2.69 11.23 -19.64
N ILE A 62 -3.68 11.14 -20.53
CA ILE A 62 -4.39 9.90 -20.84
C ILE A 62 -3.96 9.26 -22.17
N ASN A 63 -3.07 9.93 -22.90
CA ASN A 63 -2.64 9.57 -24.26
C ASN A 63 -1.16 9.20 -24.32
N ASN A 64 -0.31 9.87 -23.55
CA ASN A 64 1.14 9.68 -23.55
C ASN A 64 1.60 9.26 -22.17
N PHE A 65 2.57 8.36 -22.13
CA PHE A 65 3.27 8.07 -20.90
C PHE A 65 4.12 9.28 -20.48
N VAL A 66 3.88 9.77 -19.27
CA VAL A 66 4.64 10.83 -18.62
C VAL A 66 4.90 10.33 -17.20
N ALA A 67 6.17 10.06 -16.86
CA ALA A 67 6.52 9.53 -15.56
C ALA A 67 5.85 10.35 -14.44
N GLY A 68 5.06 9.67 -13.61
CA GLY A 68 4.32 10.24 -12.48
C GLY A 68 3.03 10.99 -12.84
N TYR A 69 2.87 11.43 -14.09
CA TYR A 69 1.81 12.36 -14.50
C TYR A 69 0.95 11.85 -15.65
N SER A 70 0.94 10.54 -15.92
CA SER A 70 0.02 9.89 -16.87
C SER A 70 -0.81 8.79 -16.21
N LEU A 71 -1.89 8.41 -16.88
CA LEU A 71 -2.58 7.14 -16.64
C LEU A 71 -2.87 6.45 -17.98
N VAL A 72 -1.84 5.78 -18.51
CA VAL A 72 -1.91 4.93 -19.71
C VAL A 72 -1.68 3.46 -19.36
N ASP A 73 -1.74 2.56 -20.34
CA ASP A 73 -1.62 1.11 -20.12
C ASP A 73 -0.32 0.72 -19.38
N ARG A 74 0.78 1.47 -19.60
CA ARG A 74 2.04 1.30 -18.87
C ARG A 74 1.86 1.58 -17.37
N ASP A 75 1.20 2.68 -17.01
CA ASP A 75 0.91 3.02 -15.61
C ASP A 75 0.02 1.95 -14.97
N ILE A 76 -1.01 1.49 -15.68
CA ILE A 76 -1.88 0.41 -15.20
C ILE A 76 -1.09 -0.88 -14.93
N GLN A 77 -0.13 -1.22 -15.78
CA GLN A 77 0.73 -2.37 -15.54
C GLN A 77 1.61 -2.19 -14.29
N TYR A 78 2.16 -0.99 -14.06
CA TYR A 78 2.89 -0.69 -12.84
C TYR A 78 2.02 -0.79 -11.60
N LEU A 79 0.82 -0.22 -11.60
CA LEU A 79 -0.12 -0.31 -10.47
C LEU A 79 -0.50 -1.77 -10.14
N LYS A 80 -0.65 -2.62 -11.17
CA LYS A 80 -0.88 -4.06 -10.98
C LYS A 80 0.33 -4.77 -10.37
N ASP A 81 1.53 -4.49 -10.87
CA ASP A 81 2.78 -5.09 -10.36
C ASP A 81 3.07 -4.65 -8.90
N LEU A 82 2.69 -3.42 -8.54
CA LEU A 82 2.71 -2.88 -7.18
C LEU A 82 1.62 -3.45 -6.27
N ASN A 83 0.71 -4.29 -6.79
CA ASN A 83 -0.39 -4.88 -6.02
C ASN A 83 -1.42 -3.87 -5.45
N ILE A 84 -1.55 -2.70 -6.08
CA ILE A 84 -2.44 -1.61 -5.66
C ILE A 84 -3.90 -1.93 -5.99
N ASN A 85 -4.83 -1.54 -5.10
CA ASN A 85 -6.27 -1.59 -5.35
C ASN A 85 -7.01 -0.26 -5.15
N VAL A 86 -6.32 0.82 -4.79
CA VAL A 86 -6.92 2.16 -4.68
C VAL A 86 -5.97 3.24 -5.15
N ILE A 87 -6.51 4.28 -5.78
CA ILE A 87 -5.84 5.55 -6.02
C ILE A 87 -6.60 6.66 -5.32
N ARG A 88 -5.91 7.47 -4.52
CA ARG A 88 -6.41 8.78 -4.08
C ARG A 88 -6.12 9.78 -5.19
N LEU A 89 -7.15 10.12 -5.97
CA LEU A 89 -7.05 10.89 -7.20
C LEU A 89 -7.38 12.36 -6.94
N GLY A 90 -6.41 13.23 -7.17
CA GLY A 90 -6.60 14.68 -7.01
C GLY A 90 -7.51 15.26 -8.09
N VAL A 91 -8.64 15.83 -7.68
CA VAL A 91 -9.63 16.55 -8.50
C VAL A 91 -9.72 17.99 -8.01
N HIS A 92 -8.96 18.88 -8.64
CA HIS A 92 -8.83 20.27 -8.19
C HIS A 92 -10.11 21.07 -8.47
N TRP A 93 -10.54 21.89 -7.52
CA TRP A 93 -11.67 22.81 -7.72
C TRP A 93 -11.39 23.80 -8.86
N ALA A 94 -10.15 24.27 -9.00
CA ALA A 94 -9.71 25.08 -10.13
C ALA A 94 -9.93 24.42 -11.50
N GLY A 95 -9.80 23.09 -11.58
CA GLY A 95 -10.05 22.33 -12.80
C GLY A 95 -11.54 22.18 -13.11
N VAL A 96 -12.36 21.97 -12.08
CA VAL A 96 -13.82 21.75 -12.21
C VAL A 96 -14.59 23.04 -12.43
N GLU A 97 -14.25 24.15 -11.77
CA GLU A 97 -14.98 25.42 -11.82
C GLU A 97 -14.03 26.61 -12.08
N PRO A 98 -13.38 26.68 -13.26
CA PRO A 98 -12.42 27.73 -13.57
C PRO A 98 -13.06 29.13 -13.61
N VAL A 99 -14.37 29.20 -13.88
CA VAL A 99 -15.18 30.43 -13.83
C VAL A 99 -16.36 30.17 -12.90
N ARG A 100 -16.61 31.09 -11.97
CA ARG A 100 -17.64 30.92 -10.93
C ARG A 100 -19.01 30.60 -11.54
N GLY A 101 -19.61 29.50 -11.12
CA GLY A 101 -20.88 28.95 -11.59
C GLY A 101 -20.82 28.25 -12.96
N GLN A 102 -19.64 28.15 -13.59
CA GLN A 102 -19.46 27.52 -14.90
C GLN A 102 -18.48 26.35 -14.79
N TYR A 103 -19.03 25.13 -14.89
CA TYR A 103 -18.29 23.90 -14.69
C TYR A 103 -17.66 23.38 -15.99
N ASN A 104 -16.38 23.02 -15.92
CA ASN A 104 -15.57 22.56 -17.05
C ASN A 104 -15.86 21.08 -17.37
N GLN A 105 -16.74 20.84 -18.34
CA GLN A 105 -17.10 19.47 -18.75
C GLN A 105 -15.92 18.70 -19.32
N THR A 106 -15.01 19.35 -20.06
CA THR A 106 -13.81 18.70 -20.61
C THR A 106 -12.94 18.12 -19.49
N TYR A 107 -12.71 18.88 -18.42
CA TYR A 107 -11.95 18.40 -17.26
C TYR A 107 -12.63 17.19 -16.59
N LEU A 108 -13.95 17.28 -16.38
CA LEU A 108 -14.77 16.21 -15.81
C LEU A 108 -14.80 14.95 -16.69
N ASP A 109 -14.77 15.09 -18.03
CA ASP A 109 -14.73 13.96 -18.97
C ASP A 109 -13.38 13.25 -18.97
N ILE A 110 -12.28 14.00 -18.87
CA ILE A 110 -10.93 13.42 -18.79
C ILE A 110 -10.75 12.66 -17.48
N THR A 111 -11.12 13.27 -16.35
CA THR A 111 -11.07 12.61 -15.03
C THR A 111 -12.03 11.43 -14.93
N ASN A 112 -13.21 11.49 -15.55
CA ASN A 112 -14.10 10.35 -15.75
C ASN A 112 -13.41 9.19 -16.51
N THR A 113 -12.63 9.50 -17.55
CA THR A 113 -11.87 8.49 -18.32
C THR A 113 -10.77 7.84 -17.46
N ILE A 114 -10.09 8.63 -16.63
CA ILE A 114 -9.09 8.14 -15.67
C ILE A 114 -9.76 7.17 -14.68
N ILE A 115 -10.87 7.56 -14.06
CA ILE A 115 -11.63 6.75 -13.10
C ILE A 115 -12.13 5.45 -13.74
N GLN A 116 -12.70 5.53 -14.95
CA GLN A 116 -13.15 4.34 -15.68
C GLN A 116 -11.98 3.37 -15.91
N ARG A 117 -10.82 3.86 -16.36
CA ARG A 117 -9.64 3.04 -16.63
C ARG A 117 -9.11 2.35 -15.36
N LEU A 118 -9.12 3.04 -14.21
CA LEU A 118 -8.78 2.43 -12.91
C LEU A 118 -9.78 1.33 -12.54
N GLN A 119 -11.07 1.64 -12.63
CA GLN A 119 -12.15 0.70 -12.33
C GLN A 119 -12.10 -0.57 -13.20
N ASP A 120 -11.87 -0.43 -14.51
CA ASP A 120 -11.77 -1.54 -15.47
C ASP A 120 -10.60 -2.49 -15.15
N ASN A 121 -9.67 -2.04 -14.30
CA ASN A 121 -8.51 -2.79 -13.86
C ASN A 121 -8.58 -3.16 -12.36
N GLY A 122 -9.77 -3.07 -11.75
CA GLY A 122 -10.00 -3.47 -10.36
C GLY A 122 -9.38 -2.53 -9.33
N ILE A 123 -9.16 -1.26 -9.70
CA ILE A 123 -8.58 -0.24 -8.83
C ILE A 123 -9.66 0.80 -8.47
N TYR A 124 -9.91 0.96 -7.18
CA TYR A 124 -10.83 1.97 -6.66
C TYR A 124 -10.25 3.38 -6.80
N THR A 125 -11.14 4.37 -6.84
CA THR A 125 -10.78 5.78 -6.72
C THR A 125 -11.39 6.37 -5.46
N LEU A 126 -10.54 6.95 -4.61
CA LEU A 126 -10.92 7.96 -3.63
C LEU A 126 -10.75 9.32 -4.31
N VAL A 127 -11.84 10.02 -4.58
CA VAL A 127 -11.80 11.32 -5.27
C VAL A 127 -11.49 12.39 -4.24
N ASP A 128 -10.34 13.04 -4.37
CA ASP A 128 -9.83 14.00 -3.42
C ASP A 128 -9.91 15.43 -3.97
N GLN A 129 -10.59 16.33 -3.27
CA GLN A 129 -10.47 17.76 -3.55
C GLN A 129 -9.14 18.27 -3.00
N HIS A 130 -8.11 18.10 -3.82
CA HIS A 130 -6.76 18.43 -3.42
C HIS A 130 -6.52 19.95 -3.38
N GLN A 131 -5.74 20.39 -2.40
CA GLN A 131 -5.22 21.75 -2.27
C GLN A 131 -3.94 21.73 -1.44
N ASP A 132 -3.00 22.63 -1.74
CA ASP A 132 -1.89 22.98 -0.86
C ASP A 132 -1.78 24.49 -0.82
N VAL A 133 -1.78 25.05 0.39
CA VAL A 133 -1.80 26.51 0.63
C VAL A 133 -2.88 27.22 -0.22
N LEU A 134 -4.02 26.53 -0.40
CA LEU A 134 -5.32 26.91 -0.97
C LEU A 134 -5.36 27.33 -2.46
N ALA A 135 -4.57 28.31 -2.88
CA ALA A 135 -4.76 29.03 -4.13
C ALA A 135 -3.44 29.50 -4.77
N ALA A 136 -3.43 29.74 -6.08
CA ALA A 136 -2.26 30.30 -6.78
C ALA A 136 -1.85 31.67 -6.21
N GLN A 137 -2.83 32.51 -5.82
CA GLN A 137 -2.57 33.82 -5.20
C GLN A 137 -1.87 33.74 -3.83
N THR A 138 -1.85 32.57 -3.21
CA THR A 138 -1.19 32.28 -1.95
C THR A 138 0.00 31.33 -2.12
N CYS A 139 0.62 31.32 -3.30
CA CYS A 139 1.73 30.44 -3.65
C CYS A 139 1.41 28.93 -3.58
N GLY A 140 0.14 28.58 -3.73
CA GLY A 140 -0.38 27.23 -3.65
C GLY A 140 -1.24 26.83 -4.86
N HIS A 141 -2.15 25.90 -4.65
CA HIS A 141 -3.15 25.45 -5.63
C HIS A 141 -4.36 24.81 -4.93
N GLY A 142 -5.43 24.61 -5.69
CA GLY A 142 -6.64 23.92 -5.21
C GLY A 142 -7.88 24.64 -5.69
N VAL A 143 -8.11 25.85 -5.19
CA VAL A 143 -9.27 26.68 -5.53
C VAL A 143 -9.05 27.50 -6.82
N PRO A 144 -10.11 27.86 -7.55
CA PRO A 144 -10.00 28.65 -8.78
C PRO A 144 -9.55 30.10 -8.55
N LEU A 145 -9.01 30.74 -9.58
CA LEU A 145 -8.48 32.12 -9.50
C LEU A 145 -9.53 33.16 -9.08
N TRP A 146 -10.83 32.94 -9.32
CA TRP A 146 -11.86 33.87 -8.88
C TRP A 146 -12.10 33.86 -7.35
N PHE A 147 -11.54 32.88 -6.64
CA PHE A 147 -11.73 32.67 -5.21
C PHE A 147 -11.06 33.77 -4.39
N VAL A 148 -9.72 33.87 -4.41
CA VAL A 148 -8.96 34.81 -3.57
C VAL A 148 -8.92 36.19 -4.22
N LYS A 149 -9.37 37.22 -3.48
CA LYS A 149 -9.33 38.62 -3.95
C LYS A 149 -8.21 39.42 -3.28
N PRO A 150 -7.52 40.30 -4.03
CA PRO A 150 -6.35 41.03 -3.53
C PRO A 150 -6.65 42.12 -2.49
N ASP A 151 -7.93 42.45 -2.28
CA ASP A 151 -8.43 43.45 -1.33
C ASP A 151 -8.96 42.85 -0.03
N TRP A 152 -8.90 41.52 0.14
CA TRP A 152 -9.34 40.84 1.36
C TRP A 152 -8.45 41.09 2.57
N VAL A 153 -7.19 41.43 2.33
CA VAL A 153 -6.20 41.79 3.35
C VAL A 153 -5.57 43.13 3.00
N GLU A 154 -5.12 43.85 4.02
CA GLU A 154 -4.41 45.11 3.82
C GLU A 154 -3.15 44.90 2.99
N PRO A 155 -2.70 45.90 2.20
CA PRO A 155 -1.52 45.75 1.34
C PRO A 155 -0.26 45.24 2.07
N ALA A 156 -0.08 45.61 3.35
CA ALA A 156 1.04 45.18 4.18
C ALA A 156 0.95 43.71 4.65
N HIS A 157 -0.24 43.12 4.63
CA HIS A 157 -0.52 41.73 5.06
C HIS A 157 -0.76 40.77 3.88
N ARG A 158 -0.51 41.23 2.65
CA ARG A 158 -0.54 40.36 1.47
C ARG A 158 0.57 39.30 1.55
N MET A 159 0.39 38.23 0.78
CA MET A 159 1.37 37.15 0.68
C MET A 159 2.78 37.72 0.43
N PRO A 160 3.83 37.31 1.17
CA PRO A 160 3.89 36.20 2.14
C PRO A 160 4.02 36.69 3.60
N TYR A 161 3.30 37.74 3.99
CA TYR A 161 3.43 38.26 5.36
C TYR A 161 2.88 37.25 6.40
N PRO A 162 3.63 36.92 7.48
CA PRO A 162 4.79 37.65 8.02
C PRO A 162 6.18 37.15 7.60
N GLN A 163 6.31 36.10 6.78
CA GLN A 163 7.61 35.56 6.38
C GLN A 163 8.50 36.61 5.71
N LYS A 164 7.92 37.41 4.80
CA LYS A 164 8.61 38.52 4.11
C LYS A 164 7.68 39.70 3.84
N ALA A 165 8.25 40.77 3.29
CA ALA A 165 7.48 41.85 2.71
C ALA A 165 6.60 41.33 1.55
N PRO A 166 5.38 41.88 1.36
CA PRO A 166 4.47 41.46 0.31
C PRO A 166 5.08 41.39 -1.09
N PHE A 167 4.74 40.33 -1.82
CA PHE A 167 5.21 40.13 -3.18
C PHE A 167 4.55 41.06 -4.18
N ALA A 168 5.27 41.33 -5.27
CA ALA A 168 4.64 41.80 -6.49
C ALA A 168 3.79 40.67 -7.09
N VAL A 169 2.68 41.03 -7.72
CA VAL A 169 1.73 40.07 -8.28
C VAL A 169 1.34 40.46 -9.70
N ASP A 170 0.92 39.48 -10.48
CA ASP A 170 0.37 39.70 -11.81
C ASP A 170 -1.06 40.29 -11.77
N ALA A 171 -1.71 40.39 -12.93
CA ALA A 171 -3.08 40.91 -13.05
C ALA A 171 -4.14 40.04 -12.33
N ASN A 172 -3.84 38.77 -12.05
CA ASN A 172 -4.70 37.85 -11.31
C ASN A 172 -4.38 37.81 -9.80
N GLY A 173 -3.41 38.61 -9.34
CA GLY A 173 -2.96 38.59 -7.95
C GLY A 173 -2.05 37.41 -7.62
N VAL A 174 -1.44 36.77 -8.62
CA VAL A 174 -0.55 35.62 -8.46
C VAL A 174 0.91 36.07 -8.37
N PRO A 175 1.64 35.72 -7.30
CA PRO A 175 3.09 35.94 -7.21
C PRO A 175 3.87 35.10 -8.24
N SER A 176 5.12 35.46 -8.51
CA SER A 176 5.95 34.66 -9.43
C SER A 176 6.42 33.35 -8.78
N ASP A 177 6.69 32.32 -9.59
CA ASP A 177 7.28 31.05 -9.10
C ASP A 177 8.60 31.30 -8.33
N ALA A 178 9.40 32.28 -8.76
CA ALA A 178 10.63 32.65 -8.08
C ALA A 178 10.38 33.22 -6.67
N ASP A 179 9.34 34.03 -6.51
CA ASP A 179 8.94 34.56 -5.21
C ASP A 179 8.41 33.45 -4.30
N CYS A 180 7.52 32.61 -4.81
CA CYS A 180 6.95 31.49 -4.07
C CYS A 180 8.01 30.47 -3.65
N ASN A 181 9.03 30.21 -4.48
CA ASN A 181 10.16 29.34 -4.12
C ASN A 181 11.15 30.00 -3.15
N SER A 182 10.96 31.27 -2.80
CA SER A 182 11.85 32.01 -1.89
C SER A 182 11.42 31.93 -0.42
N ILE A 183 10.24 31.40 -0.13
CA ILE A 183 9.64 31.29 1.21
C ILE A 183 9.54 29.83 1.63
N ASP A 184 9.26 29.59 2.92
CA ASP A 184 9.02 28.24 3.40
C ASP A 184 7.55 27.88 3.16
N TRP A 185 7.34 26.91 2.27
CA TRP A 185 6.01 26.47 1.85
C TRP A 185 5.16 25.96 3.03
N ALA A 186 5.74 25.19 3.95
CA ALA A 186 4.99 24.63 5.08
C ALA A 186 4.54 25.72 6.05
N THR A 187 5.39 26.70 6.33
CA THR A 187 5.03 27.83 7.18
C THR A 187 4.11 28.85 6.51
N SER A 188 3.90 28.76 5.19
CA SER A 188 2.97 29.64 4.47
C SER A 188 1.52 29.47 4.92
N TYR A 189 1.16 28.33 5.51
CA TYR A 189 -0.12 28.19 6.20
C TYR A 189 -0.33 29.21 7.34
N LEU A 190 0.75 29.70 7.95
CA LEU A 190 0.70 30.75 8.99
C LEU A 190 0.63 32.17 8.41
N ASP A 191 0.66 32.33 7.09
CA ASP A 191 0.58 33.65 6.47
C ASP A 191 -0.84 34.24 6.59
N TYR A 192 -0.90 35.56 6.73
CA TYR A 192 -2.14 36.29 6.99
C TYR A 192 -3.16 36.08 5.87
N ALA A 193 -2.70 36.16 4.61
CA ALA A 193 -3.54 35.96 3.44
C ALA A 193 -4.15 34.55 3.38
N VAL A 194 -3.40 33.52 3.79
CA VAL A 194 -3.84 32.13 3.80
C VAL A 194 -4.91 31.90 4.87
N GLY A 195 -4.60 32.27 6.12
CA GLY A 195 -5.56 32.17 7.22
C GLY A 195 -6.88 32.89 6.90
N ASN A 196 -6.80 34.11 6.36
CA ASN A 196 -7.98 34.89 5.98
C ASN A 196 -8.80 34.22 4.87
N ALA A 197 -8.16 33.68 3.84
CA ALA A 197 -8.86 33.00 2.74
C ALA A 197 -9.59 31.73 3.20
N PHE A 198 -8.95 30.90 4.03
CA PHE A 198 -9.63 29.76 4.67
C PHE A 198 -10.77 30.20 5.59
N GLY A 199 -10.55 31.22 6.42
CA GLY A 199 -11.60 31.77 7.29
C GLY A 199 -12.85 32.21 6.51
N ARG A 200 -12.65 32.83 5.33
CA ARG A 200 -13.72 33.23 4.42
C ARG A 200 -14.47 32.06 3.76
N LEU A 201 -13.76 30.96 3.49
CA LEU A 201 -14.40 29.71 3.06
C LEU A 201 -15.37 29.20 4.14
N TYR A 202 -14.86 29.06 5.36
CA TYR A 202 -15.59 28.46 6.49
C TYR A 202 -16.79 29.29 6.92
N ASN A 203 -16.65 30.62 6.98
CA ASN A 203 -17.76 31.51 7.36
C ASN A 203 -18.72 31.84 6.18
N ASN A 204 -18.54 31.19 5.03
CA ASN A 204 -19.34 31.40 3.82
C ASN A 204 -19.34 32.86 3.32
N TYR A 205 -18.27 33.61 3.56
CA TYR A 205 -18.12 34.96 3.04
C TYR A 205 -18.24 34.94 1.51
N ASP A 206 -18.96 35.90 0.93
CA ASP A 206 -19.23 35.96 -0.51
C ASP A 206 -19.73 34.61 -1.05
N ASN A 207 -20.53 33.85 -0.30
CA ASN A 207 -21.08 32.54 -0.67
C ASN A 207 -20.02 31.50 -1.11
N LEU A 208 -18.80 31.57 -0.58
CA LEU A 208 -17.71 30.65 -0.97
C LEU A 208 -17.98 29.21 -0.53
N GLY A 209 -18.52 29.01 0.68
CA GLY A 209 -18.93 27.69 1.15
C GLY A 209 -20.11 27.11 0.36
N ASP A 210 -21.02 27.95 -0.14
CA ASP A 210 -22.09 27.53 -1.05
C ASP A 210 -21.53 27.11 -2.42
N ALA A 211 -20.56 27.85 -2.95
CA ALA A 211 -19.87 27.49 -4.19
C ALA A 211 -19.09 26.17 -4.04
N TRP A 212 -18.39 25.98 -2.92
CA TRP A 212 -17.71 24.72 -2.61
C TRP A 212 -18.68 23.53 -2.51
N ALA A 213 -19.83 23.71 -1.88
CA ALA A 213 -20.87 22.69 -1.84
C ALA A 213 -21.47 22.39 -3.23
N ALA A 214 -21.61 23.42 -4.08
CA ALA A 214 -22.05 23.26 -5.46
C ALA A 214 -21.02 22.50 -6.32
N TYR A 215 -19.72 22.78 -6.14
CA TYR A 215 -18.62 21.99 -6.72
C TYR A 215 -18.77 20.50 -6.36
N TRP A 216 -18.96 20.19 -5.07
CA TRP A 216 -19.10 18.81 -4.63
C TRP A 216 -20.34 18.12 -5.20
N LYS A 217 -21.46 18.84 -5.34
CA LYS A 217 -22.64 18.32 -6.01
C LYS A 217 -22.35 17.96 -7.47
N VAL A 218 -21.59 18.79 -8.19
CA VAL A 218 -21.22 18.52 -9.60
C VAL A 218 -20.31 17.31 -9.71
N VAL A 219 -19.27 17.24 -8.88
CA VAL A 219 -18.33 16.10 -8.82
C VAL A 219 -19.08 14.80 -8.50
N ALA A 220 -19.92 14.80 -7.46
CA ALA A 220 -20.72 13.63 -7.10
C ALA A 220 -21.70 13.22 -8.21
N SER A 221 -22.40 14.18 -8.83
CA SER A 221 -23.29 13.91 -9.97
C SER A 221 -22.57 13.24 -11.13
N LYS A 222 -21.31 13.60 -11.37
CA LYS A 222 -20.50 13.02 -12.44
C LYS A 222 -20.08 11.59 -12.12
N TYR A 223 -19.70 11.32 -10.87
CA TYR A 223 -19.00 10.08 -10.51
C TYR A 223 -19.85 9.03 -9.75
N MET A 224 -21.06 9.36 -9.31
CA MET A 224 -21.91 8.48 -8.48
C MET A 224 -22.21 7.09 -9.08
N ASN A 225 -22.16 6.98 -10.41
CA ASN A 225 -22.48 5.75 -11.14
C ASN A 225 -21.30 4.79 -11.29
N PHE A 226 -20.09 5.18 -10.88
CA PHE A 226 -18.93 4.28 -10.87
C PHE A 226 -18.93 3.44 -9.59
N PRO A 227 -19.06 2.10 -9.68
CA PRO A 227 -18.89 1.23 -8.52
C PRO A 227 -17.48 1.33 -7.91
N GLY A 228 -16.47 1.66 -8.71
CA GLY A 228 -15.08 1.83 -8.28
C GLY A 228 -14.80 3.14 -7.56
N VAL A 229 -15.72 4.10 -7.50
CA VAL A 229 -15.55 5.30 -6.66
C VAL A 229 -15.93 4.93 -5.23
N MET A 230 -14.92 4.74 -4.38
CA MET A 230 -15.15 4.33 -3.00
C MET A 230 -15.62 5.48 -2.12
N GLY A 231 -15.19 6.71 -2.42
CA GLY A 231 -15.51 7.87 -1.62
C GLY A 231 -15.12 9.21 -2.23
N TYR A 232 -15.58 10.26 -1.56
CA TYR A 232 -15.30 11.67 -1.83
C TYR A 232 -14.57 12.29 -0.63
N ASP A 233 -13.27 12.54 -0.75
CA ASP A 233 -12.46 13.19 0.28
C ASP A 233 -12.63 14.71 0.18
N LEU A 234 -13.34 15.28 1.16
CA LEU A 234 -13.96 16.60 1.05
C LEU A 234 -12.96 17.74 0.82
N MET A 235 -11.78 17.67 1.43
CA MET A 235 -10.70 18.63 1.22
C MET A 235 -9.41 18.08 1.82
N ASN A 236 -8.34 18.05 1.02
CA ASN A 236 -6.99 17.74 1.48
C ASN A 236 -6.48 18.76 2.50
N GLU A 237 -5.89 18.28 3.59
CA GLU A 237 -5.17 19.05 4.62
C GLU A 237 -5.77 20.42 4.97
N PRO A 238 -7.02 20.48 5.46
CA PRO A 238 -7.68 21.73 5.81
C PRO A 238 -6.88 22.61 6.78
N TRP A 239 -6.58 23.85 6.41
CA TRP A 239 -5.98 24.76 7.38
C TRP A 239 -7.01 25.28 8.38
N VAL A 240 -6.56 25.68 9.56
CA VAL A 240 -7.43 26.03 10.70
C VAL A 240 -8.32 27.26 10.48
N GLY A 241 -8.05 28.09 9.46
CA GLY A 241 -8.76 29.34 9.19
C GLY A 241 -7.99 30.57 9.66
N ASP A 242 -8.72 31.65 9.96
CA ASP A 242 -8.14 32.96 10.30
C ASP A 242 -7.59 32.97 11.74
N HIS A 243 -6.48 32.27 11.92
CA HIS A 243 -5.77 32.14 13.19
C HIS A 243 -5.12 33.45 13.65
N MET A 244 -4.97 34.43 12.76
CA MET A 244 -4.53 35.78 13.12
C MET A 244 -5.63 36.52 13.87
N ALA A 245 -6.89 36.34 13.45
CA ALA A 245 -8.06 36.88 14.17
C ALA A 245 -8.45 36.07 15.41
N ASP A 246 -8.35 34.73 15.36
CA ASP A 246 -8.59 33.83 16.49
C ASP A 246 -7.43 32.82 16.66
N PRO A 247 -6.40 33.13 17.46
CA PRO A 247 -5.27 32.23 17.70
C PRO A 247 -5.65 30.89 18.34
N THR A 248 -6.83 30.78 18.95
CA THR A 248 -7.29 29.52 19.56
C THR A 248 -7.54 28.43 18.51
N LEU A 249 -7.70 28.80 17.24
CA LEU A 249 -7.85 27.87 16.12
C LEU A 249 -6.63 26.96 15.92
N LEU A 250 -5.45 27.37 16.39
CA LEU A 250 -4.23 26.55 16.34
C LEU A 250 -4.19 25.45 17.40
N VAL A 251 -5.11 25.47 18.38
CA VAL A 251 -5.22 24.39 19.36
C VAL A 251 -5.86 23.17 18.68
N PRO A 252 -5.24 21.97 18.74
CA PRO A 252 -5.75 20.80 18.05
C PRO A 252 -7.22 20.49 18.31
N GLY A 253 -7.98 20.31 17.23
CA GLY A 253 -9.42 20.04 17.24
C GLY A 253 -10.34 21.27 17.40
N VAL A 254 -9.82 22.44 17.78
CA VAL A 254 -10.69 23.62 17.94
C VAL A 254 -11.24 24.08 16.59
N ALA A 255 -10.39 24.11 15.56
CA ALA A 255 -10.81 24.52 14.21
C ALA A 255 -11.71 23.49 13.53
N ASP A 256 -11.49 22.19 13.74
CA ASP A 256 -12.35 21.12 13.24
C ASP A 256 -13.82 21.38 13.58
N HIS A 257 -14.09 21.66 14.86
CA HIS A 257 -15.43 21.97 15.34
C HIS A 257 -15.89 23.38 14.96
N LYS A 258 -15.08 24.42 15.21
CA LYS A 258 -15.51 25.81 15.05
C LYS A 258 -15.71 26.21 13.58
N ASN A 259 -14.84 25.73 12.71
CA ASN A 259 -14.73 26.21 11.33
C ASN A 259 -15.15 25.16 10.30
N MET A 260 -14.68 23.91 10.46
CA MET A 260 -14.82 22.89 9.41
C MET A 260 -16.17 22.16 9.45
N GLU A 261 -16.66 21.82 10.64
CA GLU A 261 -17.85 20.98 10.82
C GLU A 261 -19.09 21.49 10.06
N ALA A 262 -19.35 22.80 10.09
CA ALA A 262 -20.48 23.40 9.39
C ALA A 262 -20.35 23.28 7.86
N LEU A 263 -19.13 23.49 7.34
CA LEU A 263 -18.86 23.39 5.91
C LEU A 263 -18.94 21.93 5.45
N TRP A 264 -18.39 20.97 6.22
CA TRP A 264 -18.43 19.55 5.84
C TRP A 264 -19.87 19.02 5.81
N ASN A 265 -20.69 19.45 6.78
CA ASN A 265 -22.13 19.17 6.76
C ASN A 265 -22.82 19.75 5.51
N LYS A 266 -22.45 20.97 5.09
CA LYS A 266 -22.97 21.59 3.87
C LYS A 266 -22.58 20.79 2.62
N GLY A 267 -21.32 20.37 2.50
CA GLY A 267 -20.81 19.55 1.40
C GLY A 267 -21.50 18.19 1.33
N ASN A 268 -21.56 17.47 2.45
CA ASN A 268 -22.28 16.21 2.55
C ASN A 268 -23.76 16.38 2.15
N ALA A 269 -24.45 17.40 2.66
CA ALA A 269 -25.85 17.65 2.30
C ALA A 269 -26.02 17.87 0.78
N ALA A 270 -25.11 18.62 0.14
CA ALA A 270 -25.13 18.85 -1.30
C ALA A 270 -24.88 17.55 -2.10
N ILE A 271 -23.88 16.76 -1.71
CA ILE A 271 -23.59 15.44 -2.30
C ILE A 271 -24.81 14.53 -2.21
N ARG A 272 -25.44 14.44 -1.04
CA ARG A 272 -26.58 13.55 -0.79
C ARG A 272 -27.84 13.93 -1.58
N THR A 273 -27.90 15.12 -2.19
CA THR A 273 -28.97 15.45 -3.14
C THR A 273 -28.89 14.68 -4.46
N VAL A 274 -27.73 14.10 -4.78
CA VAL A 274 -27.47 13.39 -6.04
C VAL A 274 -26.91 11.97 -5.83
N ASP A 275 -26.09 11.76 -4.80
CA ASP A 275 -25.53 10.45 -4.45
C ASP A 275 -25.84 10.06 -3.00
N PRO A 276 -26.79 9.12 -2.77
CA PRO A 276 -27.18 8.68 -1.44
C PRO A 276 -26.26 7.60 -0.83
N THR A 277 -25.24 7.12 -1.55
CA THR A 277 -24.53 5.88 -1.21
C THR A 277 -23.03 6.01 -1.01
N THR A 278 -22.33 6.71 -1.88
CA THR A 278 -20.86 6.79 -1.88
C THR A 278 -20.35 7.41 -0.58
N ILE A 279 -19.27 6.87 -0.01
CA ILE A 279 -18.77 7.31 1.29
C ILE A 279 -18.27 8.75 1.19
N VAL A 280 -18.68 9.62 2.11
CA VAL A 280 -18.04 10.94 2.26
C VAL A 280 -16.85 10.77 3.19
N MET A 281 -15.67 11.20 2.76
CA MET A 281 -14.46 11.20 3.58
C MET A 281 -14.13 12.61 4.03
N PHE A 282 -13.62 12.74 5.25
CA PHE A 282 -13.34 14.05 5.83
C PHE A 282 -12.07 14.05 6.66
N GLU A 283 -11.30 15.12 6.50
CA GLU A 283 -10.09 15.40 7.26
C GLU A 283 -10.37 16.47 8.34
N GLY A 284 -9.52 16.48 9.37
CA GLY A 284 -9.42 17.59 10.33
C GLY A 284 -8.35 18.58 9.89
N SER A 285 -7.90 19.44 10.80
CA SER A 285 -6.80 20.37 10.51
C SER A 285 -5.52 19.69 10.00
N THR A 286 -4.74 20.35 9.13
CA THR A 286 -3.51 19.86 8.47
C THR A 286 -2.54 19.09 9.39
N TYR A 287 -2.40 19.49 10.66
CA TYR A 287 -1.49 18.81 11.59
C TYR A 287 -2.06 17.50 12.19
N ASP A 288 -3.35 17.24 12.03
CA ASP A 288 -4.07 15.98 12.26
C ASP A 288 -3.72 15.22 13.58
N ILE A 289 -3.55 15.98 14.65
CA ILE A 289 -3.16 15.44 15.97
C ILE A 289 -4.37 14.76 16.65
N LEU A 290 -5.53 15.44 16.66
CA LEU A 290 -6.79 14.93 17.21
C LEU A 290 -7.98 15.40 16.37
N SER A 291 -9.07 14.63 16.35
CA SER A 291 -10.31 15.03 15.71
C SER A 291 -11.20 15.79 16.69
N GLY A 292 -11.48 17.05 16.39
CA GLY A 292 -12.33 17.91 17.23
C GLY A 292 -13.81 17.91 16.90
N PHE A 293 -14.22 17.28 15.81
CA PHE A 293 -15.63 17.25 15.37
C PHE A 293 -16.55 16.64 16.43
N ASN A 294 -17.75 17.21 16.60
CA ASN A 294 -18.78 16.63 17.46
C ASN A 294 -19.39 15.36 16.86
N ASN A 295 -19.55 15.36 15.53
CA ASN A 295 -20.14 14.26 14.78
C ASN A 295 -19.53 14.21 13.37
N VAL A 296 -19.66 13.06 12.70
CA VAL A 296 -19.29 12.96 11.29
C VAL A 296 -20.16 13.87 10.42
N PRO A 297 -19.68 14.31 9.24
CA PRO A 297 -20.50 14.98 8.25
C PRO A 297 -21.81 14.24 7.97
N GLY A 298 -22.94 14.95 8.09
CA GLY A 298 -24.29 14.40 7.94
C GLY A 298 -24.83 13.60 9.12
N GLY A 299 -24.01 13.32 10.14
CA GLY A 299 -24.39 12.59 11.35
C GLY A 299 -24.63 11.09 11.19
N ASP A 300 -24.36 10.53 10.01
CA ASP A 300 -24.47 9.09 9.74
C ASP A 300 -23.09 8.48 9.45
N GLY A 301 -22.47 7.93 10.49
CA GLY A 301 -21.16 7.27 10.39
C GLY A 301 -21.16 5.97 9.59
N SER A 302 -22.31 5.46 9.16
CA SER A 302 -22.37 4.38 8.17
C SER A 302 -22.15 4.87 6.73
N LYS A 303 -22.17 6.19 6.49
CA LYS A 303 -22.04 6.83 5.16
C LYS A 303 -20.84 7.77 5.06
N THR A 304 -20.05 7.83 6.12
CA THR A 304 -18.96 8.77 6.26
C THR A 304 -17.76 8.05 6.88
N ALA A 305 -16.53 8.44 6.55
CA ALA A 305 -15.29 7.89 7.10
C ALA A 305 -14.24 9.00 7.32
N GLN A 306 -13.38 8.86 8.32
CA GLN A 306 -12.28 9.80 8.55
C GLN A 306 -11.15 9.55 7.54
N SER A 307 -10.69 10.60 6.87
CA SER A 307 -9.43 10.64 6.14
C SER A 307 -8.39 11.28 7.07
N TYR A 308 -7.16 10.76 7.10
CA TYR A 308 -6.11 11.28 7.97
C TYR A 308 -4.71 11.00 7.45
N HIS A 309 -3.75 11.86 7.82
CA HIS A 309 -2.37 11.80 7.32
C HIS A 309 -1.35 11.45 8.40
N TYR A 310 -0.15 11.03 7.98
CA TYR A 310 0.99 10.90 8.87
C TYR A 310 2.30 11.40 8.23
N TYR A 311 2.77 12.53 8.75
CA TYR A 311 4.11 13.06 8.57
C TYR A 311 4.67 13.44 9.95
N ASN A 312 5.95 13.18 10.19
CA ASN A 312 6.56 13.50 11.49
C ASN A 312 7.78 14.40 11.27
N PRO A 313 7.66 15.73 11.48
CA PRO A 313 6.47 16.52 11.85
C PRO A 313 5.41 16.64 10.71
N PRO A 314 4.16 17.13 10.97
CA PRO A 314 3.66 17.77 12.19
C PRO A 314 2.99 16.83 13.21
N GLN A 315 2.66 15.58 12.86
CA GLN A 315 2.09 14.65 13.82
C GLN A 315 3.10 14.29 14.90
N LEU A 316 2.61 14.14 16.14
CA LEU A 316 3.44 13.87 17.32
C LEU A 316 3.50 12.38 17.62
N GLY A 317 4.72 11.85 17.79
CA GLY A 317 4.95 10.47 18.20
C GLY A 317 5.15 9.51 17.03
N SER A 318 4.89 8.22 17.27
CA SER A 318 5.00 7.18 16.25
C SER A 318 3.72 7.06 15.42
N ILE A 319 3.82 6.43 14.25
CA ILE A 319 2.65 6.07 13.44
C ILE A 319 1.63 5.23 14.23
N GLU A 320 2.06 4.30 15.07
CA GLU A 320 1.15 3.52 15.95
C GLU A 320 0.38 4.45 16.91
N THR A 321 1.02 5.50 17.42
CA THR A 321 0.35 6.49 18.26
C THR A 321 -0.72 7.25 17.47
N THR A 322 -0.40 7.68 16.24
CA THR A 322 -1.37 8.34 15.36
C THR A 322 -2.55 7.43 15.04
N ILE A 323 -2.30 6.21 14.56
CA ILE A 323 -3.36 5.24 14.22
C ILE A 323 -4.26 4.96 15.43
N THR A 324 -3.68 4.69 16.60
CA THR A 324 -4.48 4.39 17.79
C THR A 324 -5.29 5.61 18.28
N ASN A 325 -4.81 6.83 18.04
CA ASN A 325 -5.60 8.04 18.29
C ASN A 325 -6.74 8.20 17.28
N ARG A 326 -6.51 7.92 15.99
CA ARG A 326 -7.57 7.92 14.97
C ARG A 326 -8.64 6.86 15.25
N ILE A 327 -8.26 5.66 15.69
CA ILE A 327 -9.21 4.63 16.13
C ILE A 327 -10.07 5.11 17.30
N LYS A 328 -9.51 5.81 18.29
CA LYS A 328 -10.30 6.38 19.41
C LYS A 328 -11.33 7.39 18.91
N ASP A 329 -10.92 8.29 18.02
CA ASP A 329 -11.84 9.27 17.44
C ASP A 329 -12.92 8.61 16.57
N ASN A 330 -12.56 7.62 15.76
CA ASN A 330 -13.52 6.86 14.95
C ASN A 330 -14.51 6.07 15.81
N ASN A 331 -14.10 5.56 16.97
CA ASN A 331 -15.01 4.95 17.93
C ASN A 331 -16.00 5.97 18.51
N ARG A 332 -15.50 7.16 18.86
CA ARG A 332 -16.33 8.27 19.38
C ARG A 332 -17.34 8.77 18.33
N LEU A 333 -16.89 8.92 17.09
CA LEU A 333 -17.66 9.39 15.94
C LEU A 333 -18.51 8.28 15.28
N LYS A 334 -18.36 7.02 15.73
CA LYS A 334 -19.04 5.83 15.20
C LYS A 334 -18.82 5.66 13.70
N THR A 335 -17.57 5.63 13.27
CA THR A 335 -17.17 5.49 11.88
C THR A 335 -15.88 4.66 11.76
N THR A 336 -15.28 4.61 10.58
CA THR A 336 -13.94 4.07 10.28
C THR A 336 -13.02 5.19 9.80
N GLY A 337 -11.73 4.88 9.59
CA GLY A 337 -10.77 5.79 9.00
C GLY A 337 -9.83 5.13 8.00
N MET A 338 -9.13 5.96 7.24
CA MET A 338 -8.11 5.56 6.26
C MET A 338 -6.92 6.52 6.35
N LEU A 339 -5.69 5.96 6.35
CA LEU A 339 -4.44 6.73 6.27
C LEU A 339 -4.20 7.15 4.83
N THR A 340 -4.68 8.32 4.44
CA THR A 340 -4.77 8.76 3.05
C THR A 340 -3.49 9.37 2.49
N GLU A 341 -2.54 9.73 3.37
CA GLU A 341 -1.19 10.12 2.99
C GLU A 341 -0.13 9.79 4.05
N PHE A 342 1.05 9.37 3.56
CA PHE A 342 2.31 9.27 4.27
C PHE A 342 3.45 9.08 3.26
N GLU A 343 4.69 9.32 3.68
CA GLU A 343 5.90 9.23 2.85
C GLU A 343 6.21 7.80 2.35
N ILE A 344 6.36 7.63 1.03
CA ILE A 344 7.12 6.53 0.40
C ILE A 344 7.92 7.10 -0.79
N TRP A 345 9.09 7.71 -0.51
CA TRP A 345 9.96 8.29 -1.55
C TRP A 345 11.48 8.19 -1.26
N ASP A 346 11.91 7.88 -0.03
CA ASP A 346 13.33 7.73 0.31
C ASP A 346 13.81 6.29 0.08
N GLU A 347 14.57 6.10 -1.00
CA GLU A 347 15.15 4.81 -1.41
C GLU A 347 16.32 4.34 -0.52
N SER A 348 16.78 5.15 0.43
CA SER A 348 17.82 4.72 1.36
C SER A 348 17.32 3.57 2.25
N PRO A 349 18.18 2.66 2.72
CA PRO A 349 17.76 1.58 3.62
C PRO A 349 17.01 2.07 4.87
N ALA A 350 17.33 3.27 5.37
CA ALA A 350 16.65 3.88 6.50
C ALA A 350 15.26 4.42 6.10
N GLY A 351 15.13 5.05 4.94
CA GLY A 351 13.87 5.53 4.38
C GLY A 351 12.89 4.42 4.06
N VAL A 352 13.37 3.35 3.41
CA VAL A 352 12.59 2.14 3.13
C VAL A 352 12.10 1.50 4.43
N ALA A 353 12.97 1.37 5.45
CA ALA A 353 12.57 0.79 6.73
C ALA A 353 11.52 1.65 7.47
N LYS A 354 11.66 2.98 7.42
CA LYS A 354 10.67 3.92 8.00
C LYS A 354 9.32 3.81 7.30
N SER A 355 9.32 3.78 5.97
CA SER A 355 8.11 3.68 5.13
C SER A 355 7.41 2.33 5.31
N LEU A 356 8.19 1.24 5.38
CA LEU A 356 7.68 -0.10 5.63
C LEU A 356 7.03 -0.21 7.03
N GLU A 357 7.63 0.39 8.05
CA GLU A 357 7.05 0.41 9.40
C GLU A 357 5.65 1.05 9.41
N ILE A 358 5.42 2.10 8.61
CA ILE A 358 4.10 2.73 8.50
C ILE A 358 3.08 1.76 7.91
N ALA A 359 3.41 1.10 6.79
CA ALA A 359 2.53 0.10 6.17
C ALA A 359 2.25 -1.10 7.10
N VAL A 360 3.28 -1.59 7.81
CA VAL A 360 3.15 -2.69 8.79
C VAL A 360 2.21 -2.31 9.92
N GLN A 361 2.32 -1.09 10.47
CA GLN A 361 1.42 -0.64 11.53
C GLN A 361 0.00 -0.44 11.00
N ALA A 362 -0.18 0.09 9.78
CA ALA A 362 -1.50 0.19 9.17
C ALA A 362 -2.17 -1.20 9.03
N ASP A 363 -1.44 -2.20 8.51
CA ASP A 363 -1.91 -3.59 8.38
C ASP A 363 -2.31 -4.20 9.74
N ARG A 364 -1.47 -3.99 10.76
CA ARG A 364 -1.68 -4.50 12.12
C ARG A 364 -3.00 -4.02 12.72
N TYR A 365 -3.40 -2.79 12.40
CA TYR A 365 -4.62 -2.16 12.88
C TYR A 365 -5.76 -2.17 11.85
N LEU A 366 -5.62 -2.93 10.76
CA LEU A 366 -6.59 -3.02 9.65
C LEU A 366 -6.98 -1.63 9.11
N GLN A 367 -6.05 -0.67 9.13
CA GLN A 367 -6.26 0.64 8.52
C GLN A 367 -5.87 0.57 7.06
N SER A 368 -6.81 0.91 6.19
CA SER A 368 -6.50 1.11 4.77
C SER A 368 -5.59 2.31 4.59
N TRP A 369 -4.82 2.34 3.51
CA TRP A 369 -3.84 3.40 3.28
C TRP A 369 -3.62 3.75 1.81
N ALA A 370 -3.24 5.02 1.57
CA ALA A 370 -2.72 5.52 0.30
C ALA A 370 -1.45 6.33 0.56
N ALA A 371 -0.31 5.90 0.03
CA ALA A 371 0.96 6.59 0.22
C ALA A 371 1.12 7.78 -0.74
N TRP A 372 1.96 8.75 -0.35
CA TRP A 372 2.36 9.88 -1.17
C TRP A 372 3.73 9.59 -1.83
N SER A 373 3.86 9.56 -3.15
CA SER A 373 2.81 9.46 -4.17
C SER A 373 3.35 8.71 -5.41
N TYR A 374 2.50 8.38 -6.38
CA TYR A 374 2.86 7.58 -7.56
C TYR A 374 4.07 8.15 -8.33
N GLU A 375 4.19 9.47 -8.43
CA GLU A 375 5.32 10.11 -9.12
C GLU A 375 6.65 9.91 -8.39
N GLU A 376 6.65 9.83 -7.07
CA GLU A 376 7.85 9.61 -6.27
C GLU A 376 8.37 8.18 -6.36
N LEU A 377 7.53 7.24 -6.80
CA LEU A 377 7.95 5.86 -7.05
C LEU A 377 8.73 5.72 -8.35
N LEU A 378 8.63 6.68 -9.27
CA LEU A 378 9.17 6.55 -10.60
C LEU A 378 10.49 7.30 -10.73
N ASN A 379 11.47 6.63 -11.31
CA ASN A 379 12.70 7.31 -11.71
C ASN A 379 12.40 8.28 -12.86
N TRP A 380 12.57 9.58 -12.63
CA TRP A 380 12.29 10.63 -13.61
C TRP A 380 13.07 10.53 -14.94
N THR A 381 14.17 9.77 -14.96
CA THR A 381 14.98 9.56 -16.18
C THR A 381 14.52 8.35 -16.99
N THR A 382 14.27 7.21 -16.33
CA THR A 382 13.92 5.95 -17.02
C THR A 382 12.41 5.72 -17.11
N GLY A 383 11.63 6.35 -16.22
CA GLY A 383 10.21 6.10 -16.04
C GLY A 383 9.89 4.75 -15.39
N GLU A 384 10.89 4.04 -14.85
CA GLU A 384 10.69 2.77 -14.16
C GLU A 384 10.45 2.95 -12.65
N PRO A 385 9.62 2.11 -12.02
CA PRO A 385 9.45 2.09 -10.58
C PRO A 385 10.74 1.73 -9.84
N SER A 386 10.95 2.39 -8.70
CA SER A 386 11.96 2.06 -7.71
C SER A 386 11.79 0.63 -7.20
N PRO A 387 12.75 -0.28 -7.40
CA PRO A 387 12.63 -1.66 -6.94
C PRO A 387 12.44 -1.76 -5.43
N GLU A 388 13.15 -0.95 -4.66
CA GLU A 388 13.15 -0.96 -3.20
C GLU A 388 11.80 -0.47 -2.64
N LEU A 389 11.27 0.65 -3.15
CA LEU A 389 9.98 1.17 -2.71
C LEU A 389 8.81 0.30 -3.18
N SER A 390 8.94 -0.33 -4.36
CA SER A 390 7.90 -1.21 -4.92
C SER A 390 7.56 -2.38 -4.00
N LEU A 391 8.52 -2.89 -3.24
CA LEU A 391 8.30 -4.00 -2.31
C LEU A 391 7.37 -3.65 -1.15
N ILE A 392 7.31 -2.37 -0.76
CA ILE A 392 6.39 -1.91 0.29
C ILE A 392 4.94 -2.03 -0.20
N TYR A 393 4.67 -1.76 -1.48
CA TYR A 393 3.35 -1.93 -2.07
C TYR A 393 3.02 -3.39 -2.39
N ALA A 394 4.02 -4.17 -2.83
CA ALA A 394 3.86 -5.56 -3.28
C ALA A 394 3.42 -6.56 -2.18
N ARG A 395 3.27 -6.10 -0.93
CA ARG A 395 2.79 -6.88 0.22
C ARG A 395 1.46 -7.56 -0.10
N SER A 396 1.29 -8.79 0.40
CA SER A 396 0.01 -9.50 0.28
C SER A 396 -0.96 -9.06 1.36
N TYR A 397 -2.23 -8.91 1.00
CA TYR A 397 -3.28 -8.49 1.93
C TYR A 397 -4.67 -8.96 1.48
N ALA A 398 -5.60 -9.04 2.42
CA ALA A 398 -7.00 -9.35 2.13
C ALA A 398 -7.72 -8.10 1.62
N GLU A 399 -7.89 -8.00 0.31
CA GLU A 399 -8.73 -6.97 -0.32
C GLU A 399 -10.20 -7.09 0.12
N ALA A 400 -10.69 -8.33 0.29
CA ALA A 400 -12.05 -8.58 0.75
C ALA A 400 -12.14 -9.83 1.63
N THR A 401 -12.93 -9.79 2.70
CA THR A 401 -13.34 -11.01 3.43
C THR A 401 -14.86 -11.14 3.42
N ALA A 402 -15.35 -12.38 3.25
CA ALA A 402 -16.78 -12.69 3.29
C ALA A 402 -17.31 -12.75 4.74
N GLY A 403 -17.03 -11.72 5.52
CA GLY A 403 -17.29 -11.63 6.95
C GLY A 403 -16.51 -10.47 7.56
N VAL A 404 -16.42 -10.41 8.89
CA VAL A 404 -15.71 -9.32 9.58
C VAL A 404 -14.24 -9.70 9.76
N THR A 405 -13.32 -8.99 9.10
CA THR A 405 -11.88 -9.20 9.27
C THR A 405 -11.48 -8.95 10.73
N LYS A 406 -10.60 -9.79 11.28
CA LYS A 406 -10.13 -9.71 12.66
C LYS A 406 -8.64 -9.42 12.76
N THR A 407 -7.83 -10.05 11.90
CA THR A 407 -6.38 -9.86 11.88
C THR A 407 -5.83 -9.98 10.47
N SER A 408 -4.76 -9.26 10.18
CA SER A 408 -3.96 -9.35 8.95
C SER A 408 -2.48 -9.33 9.34
N TYR A 409 -1.66 -10.18 8.72
CA TYR A 409 -0.22 -10.18 8.95
C TYR A 409 0.52 -10.69 7.71
N PHE A 410 1.51 -9.91 7.25
CA PHE A 410 2.40 -10.27 6.16
C PHE A 410 3.85 -10.32 6.69
N GLU A 411 4.57 -11.37 6.34
CA GLU A 411 5.97 -11.57 6.70
C GLU A 411 6.87 -11.24 5.49
N ASP A 412 7.39 -10.01 5.46
CA ASP A 412 8.09 -9.41 4.30
C ASP A 412 9.25 -10.22 3.75
N TYR A 413 9.97 -10.96 4.58
CA TYR A 413 11.15 -11.70 4.13
C TYR A 413 10.83 -13.10 3.60
N THR A 414 9.65 -13.66 3.87
CA THR A 414 9.24 -14.97 3.33
C THR A 414 8.10 -14.90 2.32
N GLY A 415 7.37 -13.78 2.29
CA GLY A 415 6.14 -13.67 1.52
C GLY A 415 4.97 -14.45 2.12
N LYS A 416 5.04 -14.92 3.37
CA LYS A 416 3.89 -15.59 4.00
C LYS A 416 2.86 -14.56 4.47
N TYR A 417 1.60 -14.84 4.20
CA TYR A 417 0.47 -14.01 4.59
C TYR A 417 -0.52 -14.79 5.44
N TRP A 418 -1.12 -14.13 6.42
CA TRP A 418 -2.20 -14.65 7.26
C TRP A 418 -3.31 -13.62 7.40
N VAL A 419 -4.56 -14.10 7.31
CA VAL A 419 -5.75 -13.31 7.59
C VAL A 419 -6.73 -14.15 8.38
N SER A 420 -7.39 -13.54 9.38
CA SER A 420 -8.55 -14.16 10.02
C SER A 420 -9.78 -13.27 9.93
N TRP A 421 -10.95 -13.90 9.86
CA TRP A 421 -12.23 -13.21 9.85
C TRP A 421 -13.32 -14.04 10.52
N ALA A 422 -14.33 -13.39 11.08
CA ALA A 422 -15.55 -14.04 11.53
C ALA A 422 -16.46 -14.26 10.30
N ALA A 423 -16.68 -15.53 9.92
CA ALA A 423 -17.36 -15.90 8.70
C ALA A 423 -18.82 -15.43 8.68
N ASN A 424 -19.29 -14.92 7.55
CA ASN A 424 -20.70 -14.72 7.27
C ASN A 424 -21.08 -15.55 6.05
N THR A 425 -21.62 -16.75 6.29
CA THR A 425 -21.90 -17.72 5.21
C THR A 425 -23.12 -17.34 4.35
N ALA A 426 -23.82 -16.25 4.68
CA ALA A 426 -24.84 -15.67 3.81
C ALA A 426 -24.22 -14.86 2.65
N ILE A 427 -22.95 -14.47 2.76
CA ILE A 427 -22.21 -13.82 1.68
C ILE A 427 -21.73 -14.90 0.72
N THR A 428 -22.28 -14.89 -0.49
CA THR A 428 -21.94 -15.85 -1.55
C THR A 428 -20.77 -15.41 -2.42
N ALA A 429 -20.43 -14.12 -2.38
CA ALA A 429 -19.26 -13.61 -3.07
C ALA A 429 -17.97 -14.11 -2.39
N PRO A 430 -16.92 -14.44 -3.16
CA PRO A 430 -15.68 -14.91 -2.57
C PRO A 430 -14.98 -13.79 -1.78
N GLY A 431 -14.25 -14.19 -0.75
CA GLY A 431 -13.19 -13.37 -0.18
C GLY A 431 -12.04 -13.24 -1.20
N LEU A 432 -11.28 -12.16 -1.13
CA LEU A 432 -10.20 -11.83 -2.06
C LEU A 432 -8.91 -11.57 -1.27
N ILE A 433 -7.84 -12.30 -1.60
CA ILE A 433 -6.49 -11.99 -1.14
C ILE A 433 -5.67 -11.56 -2.34
N ARG A 434 -5.11 -10.37 -2.27
CA ARG A 434 -4.18 -9.84 -3.26
C ARG A 434 -2.77 -10.27 -2.98
N ILE A 435 -2.04 -10.64 -4.03
CA ILE A 435 -0.67 -11.11 -3.98
C ILE A 435 0.17 -10.46 -5.06
N SER A 436 1.47 -10.25 -4.80
CA SER A 436 2.43 -9.96 -5.85
C SER A 436 3.17 -11.23 -6.24
N GLN A 437 2.69 -11.89 -7.30
CA GLN A 437 3.28 -13.15 -7.77
C GLN A 437 4.73 -12.98 -8.19
N LYS A 438 5.07 -11.88 -8.87
CA LYS A 438 6.46 -11.59 -9.28
C LYS A 438 7.39 -11.39 -8.09
N ALA A 439 6.96 -10.65 -7.06
CA ALA A 439 7.83 -10.29 -5.94
C ALA A 439 7.97 -11.41 -4.89
N TYR A 440 6.91 -12.18 -4.63
CA TYR A 440 6.86 -13.10 -3.48
C TYR A 440 6.46 -14.54 -3.82
N TYR A 441 5.88 -14.80 -4.99
CA TYR A 441 5.37 -16.13 -5.33
C TYR A 441 5.74 -16.57 -6.76
N PRO A 442 7.01 -16.44 -7.19
CA PRO A 442 7.41 -16.73 -8.58
C PRO A 442 7.21 -18.21 -8.96
N ASP A 443 7.14 -19.10 -7.97
CA ASP A 443 6.87 -20.53 -8.16
C ASP A 443 5.41 -20.92 -7.90
N GLY A 444 4.53 -19.95 -7.64
CA GLY A 444 3.15 -20.16 -7.24
C GLY A 444 2.94 -20.17 -5.73
N ILE A 445 1.69 -20.43 -5.34
CA ILE A 445 1.21 -20.35 -3.96
C ILE A 445 0.67 -21.68 -3.46
N ARG A 446 0.51 -21.76 -2.13
CA ARG A 446 -0.38 -22.70 -1.46
C ARG A 446 -1.25 -21.96 -0.46
N VAL A 447 -2.49 -22.41 -0.30
CA VAL A 447 -3.45 -21.85 0.64
C VAL A 447 -3.74 -22.86 1.74
N ILE A 448 -3.66 -22.43 2.99
CA ILE A 448 -3.92 -23.24 4.18
C ILE A 448 -5.03 -22.57 4.98
N SER A 449 -5.99 -23.34 5.48
CA SER A 449 -7.10 -22.83 6.28
C SER A 449 -7.30 -23.60 7.59
N ASN A 450 -7.80 -22.89 8.59
CA ASN A 450 -8.27 -23.45 9.86
C ASN A 450 -9.65 -22.83 10.21
N PRO A 451 -10.70 -23.64 10.45
CA PRO A 451 -10.73 -25.10 10.32
C PRO A 451 -10.39 -25.57 8.89
N PRO A 452 -9.78 -26.75 8.75
CA PRO A 452 -9.52 -27.31 7.42
C PRO A 452 -10.85 -27.49 6.68
N GLU A 453 -10.81 -27.38 5.35
CA GLU A 453 -11.97 -27.58 4.46
C GLU A 453 -13.08 -26.53 4.54
N ALA A 454 -13.07 -25.56 5.46
CA ALA A 454 -14.10 -24.51 5.50
C ALA A 454 -14.06 -23.57 4.29
N ILE A 455 -12.92 -23.51 3.60
CA ILE A 455 -12.78 -22.77 2.35
C ILE A 455 -12.11 -23.63 1.27
N THR A 456 -12.50 -23.38 0.03
CA THR A 456 -11.73 -23.70 -1.17
C THR A 456 -11.18 -22.41 -1.77
N HIS A 457 -10.24 -22.53 -2.72
CA HIS A 457 -9.69 -21.37 -3.41
C HIS A 457 -9.60 -21.58 -4.92
N THR A 458 -9.67 -20.46 -5.64
CA THR A 458 -9.38 -20.35 -7.08
C THR A 458 -8.51 -19.11 -7.30
N MET A 459 -7.84 -19.03 -8.46
CA MET A 459 -7.17 -17.80 -8.89
C MET A 459 -8.11 -17.06 -9.85
N GLU A 460 -8.34 -15.77 -9.61
CA GLU A 460 -9.04 -14.90 -10.58
C GLU A 460 -8.10 -14.52 -11.73
N ASN A 461 -6.88 -14.16 -11.35
CA ASN A 461 -5.74 -13.87 -12.20
C ASN A 461 -4.47 -14.11 -11.38
N ASP A 462 -3.30 -13.82 -11.95
CA ASP A 462 -1.99 -14.00 -11.30
C ASP A 462 -1.82 -13.17 -10.01
N GLY A 463 -2.68 -12.19 -9.74
CA GLY A 463 -2.58 -11.28 -8.58
C GLY A 463 -3.66 -11.45 -7.51
N VAL A 464 -4.70 -12.27 -7.72
CA VAL A 464 -5.86 -12.34 -6.81
C VAL A 464 -6.32 -13.79 -6.56
N VAL A 465 -6.24 -14.19 -5.29
CA VAL A 465 -6.76 -15.46 -4.77
C VAL A 465 -8.20 -15.27 -4.29
N GLN A 466 -9.12 -16.03 -4.84
CA GLN A 466 -10.52 -16.06 -4.41
C GLN A 466 -10.75 -17.18 -3.39
N LEU A 467 -11.39 -16.86 -2.27
CA LEU A 467 -11.73 -17.80 -1.20
C LEU A 467 -13.25 -18.03 -1.18
N HIS A 468 -13.66 -19.28 -1.36
CA HIS A 468 -15.07 -19.68 -1.41
C HIS A 468 -15.43 -20.52 -0.19
N TYR A 469 -16.56 -20.23 0.45
CA TYR A 469 -17.06 -21.08 1.53
C TYR A 469 -17.49 -22.45 0.99
N THR A 470 -17.19 -23.48 1.77
CA THR A 470 -17.74 -24.82 1.56
C THR A 470 -18.94 -25.05 2.47
N SER A 471 -19.57 -26.22 2.36
CA SER A 471 -20.58 -26.68 3.30
C SER A 471 -20.06 -26.91 4.74
N ALA A 472 -18.74 -26.96 4.93
CA ALA A 472 -18.12 -27.07 6.25
C ALA A 472 -17.96 -25.71 6.95
N ALA A 473 -18.13 -24.59 6.25
CA ALA A 473 -18.08 -23.26 6.85
C ALA A 473 -19.26 -23.03 7.81
N VAL A 474 -18.97 -22.56 9.02
CA VAL A 474 -19.99 -22.24 10.02
C VAL A 474 -20.11 -20.73 10.18
N ASN A 475 -21.33 -20.20 10.10
CA ASN A 475 -21.59 -18.78 10.30
C ASN A 475 -21.13 -18.30 11.69
N GLY A 476 -20.42 -17.18 11.74
CA GLY A 476 -19.84 -16.58 12.95
C GLY A 476 -18.55 -17.24 13.43
N GLN A 477 -18.16 -18.39 12.89
CA GLN A 477 -16.89 -19.02 13.24
C GLN A 477 -15.72 -18.19 12.71
N VAL A 478 -14.65 -18.09 13.49
CA VAL A 478 -13.40 -17.50 13.03
C VAL A 478 -12.69 -18.48 12.11
N ILE A 479 -12.44 -18.05 10.87
CA ILE A 479 -11.59 -18.76 9.91
C ILE A 479 -10.25 -18.03 9.87
N LEU A 480 -9.16 -18.79 9.94
CA LEU A 480 -7.80 -18.34 9.66
C LEU A 480 -7.40 -18.92 8.30
N SER A 481 -6.98 -18.07 7.36
CA SER A 481 -6.39 -18.47 6.09
C SER A 481 -4.97 -17.96 5.98
N SER A 482 -4.12 -18.72 5.31
CA SER A 482 -2.73 -18.34 5.01
C SER A 482 -2.41 -18.62 3.56
N VAL A 483 -1.88 -17.60 2.87
CA VAL A 483 -1.25 -17.74 1.56
C VAL A 483 0.25 -17.81 1.79
N GLN A 484 0.89 -18.81 1.21
CA GLN A 484 2.32 -19.04 1.37
C GLN A 484 2.96 -19.37 0.02
N PRO A 485 4.28 -19.17 -0.14
CA PRO A 485 5.01 -19.75 -1.26
C PRO A 485 4.71 -21.24 -1.42
N LEU A 486 4.59 -21.70 -2.68
CA LEU A 486 4.30 -23.10 -3.01
C LEU A 486 5.29 -24.05 -2.34
N TYR A 487 6.57 -23.71 -2.44
CA TYR A 487 7.66 -24.45 -1.81
C TYR A 487 7.85 -24.03 -0.35
N PRO A 488 8.27 -24.94 0.55
CA PRO A 488 8.64 -24.58 1.91
C PRO A 488 9.72 -23.50 1.91
N THR A 489 9.36 -22.32 2.42
CA THR A 489 10.23 -21.14 2.49
C THR A 489 10.32 -20.64 3.92
N GLY A 490 11.53 -20.30 4.37
CA GLY A 490 11.77 -19.66 5.65
C GLY A 490 13.19 -19.87 6.16
N VAL A 491 13.41 -19.47 7.41
CA VAL A 491 14.70 -19.61 8.08
C VAL A 491 14.96 -21.04 8.56
N LEU A 492 16.23 -21.42 8.60
CA LEU A 492 16.71 -22.73 9.08
C LEU A 492 17.46 -22.54 10.40
N LYS A 493 16.87 -23.00 11.52
CA LYS A 493 17.39 -22.68 12.86
C LYS A 493 18.05 -23.87 13.53
N ASN A 494 19.15 -23.66 14.25
CA ASN A 494 19.75 -24.67 15.11
C ASN A 494 19.48 -24.37 16.59
N SER A 495 18.78 -25.26 17.30
CA SER A 495 18.42 -25.02 18.70
C SER A 495 19.62 -25.00 19.65
N ALA A 496 20.66 -25.80 19.40
CA ALA A 496 21.85 -25.89 20.24
C ALA A 496 22.67 -24.58 20.27
N SER A 497 22.56 -23.78 19.20
CA SER A 497 23.21 -22.48 19.09
C SER A 497 22.46 -21.32 19.76
N GLY A 498 21.36 -21.61 20.47
CA GLY A 498 20.42 -20.60 20.95
C GLY A 498 19.43 -20.16 19.86
N GLY A 499 19.22 -20.97 18.82
CA GLY A 499 18.24 -20.69 17.77
C GLY A 499 18.76 -19.86 16.61
N LYS A 500 20.08 -19.85 16.35
CA LYS A 500 20.69 -19.12 15.22
C LYS A 500 20.35 -19.76 13.87
N CYS A 501 20.46 -18.98 12.82
CA CYS A 501 20.05 -19.27 11.47
C CYS A 501 21.23 -19.65 10.55
N ILE A 502 20.93 -20.45 9.52
CA ILE A 502 21.79 -20.57 8.32
C ILE A 502 21.74 -19.25 7.55
N ASP A 503 22.92 -18.68 7.29
CA ASP A 503 23.11 -17.32 6.80
C ASP A 503 24.13 -17.28 5.65
N ILE A 504 23.86 -16.49 4.61
CA ILE A 504 24.88 -16.13 3.62
C ILE A 504 25.82 -15.11 4.26
N TYR A 505 27.08 -15.50 4.49
CA TYR A 505 28.04 -14.69 5.23
C TYR A 505 28.15 -13.27 4.62
N GLN A 506 27.90 -12.26 5.47
CA GLN A 506 27.89 -10.83 5.10
C GLN A 506 26.88 -10.46 3.98
N GLY A 507 25.88 -11.30 3.71
CA GLY A 507 24.89 -11.07 2.65
C GLY A 507 25.49 -10.95 1.25
N THR A 508 26.67 -11.53 1.00
CA THR A 508 27.39 -11.34 -0.26
C THR A 508 27.02 -12.42 -1.30
N LEU A 509 26.54 -12.00 -2.47
CA LEU A 509 26.05 -12.87 -3.55
C LEU A 509 27.15 -13.27 -4.56
N ASN A 510 28.26 -13.80 -4.06
CA ASN A 510 29.34 -14.30 -4.91
C ASN A 510 29.38 -15.83 -4.90
N ALA A 511 29.76 -16.42 -6.04
CA ALA A 511 30.06 -17.85 -6.11
C ALA A 511 31.15 -18.22 -5.09
N ASN A 512 30.95 -19.34 -4.41
CA ASN A 512 31.77 -19.86 -3.31
C ASN A 512 31.78 -19.01 -2.03
N ASN A 513 30.86 -18.03 -1.88
CA ASN A 513 30.73 -17.33 -0.60
C ASN A 513 30.32 -18.31 0.51
N PRO A 514 30.95 -18.30 1.70
CA PRO A 514 30.61 -19.26 2.76
C PRO A 514 29.20 -19.08 3.28
N ILE A 515 28.61 -20.21 3.68
CA ILE A 515 27.42 -20.22 4.52
C ILE A 515 27.86 -20.32 5.97
N ALA A 516 27.25 -19.51 6.82
CA ALA A 516 27.61 -19.37 8.21
C ALA A 516 26.39 -19.52 9.14
N LEU A 517 26.68 -19.69 10.41
CA LEU A 517 25.73 -19.57 11.50
C LEU A 517 25.67 -18.11 11.94
N TYR A 518 24.47 -17.54 12.05
CA TYR A 518 24.30 -16.16 12.51
C TYR A 518 23.00 -15.98 13.29
N THR A 519 22.96 -15.01 14.19
CA THR A 519 21.73 -14.60 14.87
C THR A 519 20.62 -14.35 13.85
N CYS A 520 19.46 -14.99 14.05
CA CYS A 520 18.32 -14.83 13.16
C CYS A 520 17.79 -13.39 13.18
N GLY A 521 17.52 -12.83 12.01
CA GLY A 521 16.88 -11.53 11.85
C GLY A 521 15.89 -11.52 10.68
N PRO A 522 15.10 -10.44 10.52
CA PRO A 522 14.22 -10.25 9.37
C PRO A 522 15.05 -9.87 8.12
N SER A 523 15.89 -10.79 7.64
CA SER A 523 16.86 -10.52 6.58
C SER A 523 16.78 -11.58 5.47
N TRP A 524 16.72 -11.12 4.23
CA TRP A 524 16.58 -11.97 3.03
C TRP A 524 17.69 -13.04 2.93
N ASN A 525 18.90 -12.73 3.39
CA ASN A 525 20.09 -13.59 3.30
C ASN A 525 20.06 -14.81 4.25
N GLN A 526 18.98 -14.98 5.01
CA GLN A 526 18.72 -16.11 5.91
C GLN A 526 17.51 -16.95 5.48
N VAL A 527 16.83 -16.57 4.39
CA VAL A 527 15.58 -17.19 3.97
C VAL A 527 15.83 -18.17 2.84
N TRP A 528 15.49 -19.43 3.09
CA TRP A 528 15.77 -20.53 2.19
C TRP A 528 14.48 -21.18 1.68
N LYS A 529 14.50 -21.57 0.41
CA LYS A 529 13.40 -22.22 -0.31
C LYS A 529 13.82 -23.63 -0.74
N PHE A 530 12.98 -24.62 -0.44
CA PHE A 530 13.22 -26.03 -0.75
C PHE A 530 12.50 -26.42 -2.04
N LYS A 531 13.23 -26.55 -3.15
CA LYS A 531 12.65 -26.78 -4.48
C LYS A 531 13.44 -27.85 -5.23
N GLU A 532 12.74 -28.91 -5.67
CA GLU A 532 13.30 -29.96 -6.54
C GLU A 532 14.64 -30.55 -6.03
N GLY A 533 14.69 -30.87 -4.74
CA GLY A 533 15.89 -31.41 -4.09
C GLY A 533 17.00 -30.38 -3.82
N THR A 534 16.85 -29.11 -4.23
CA THR A 534 17.80 -28.06 -3.86
C THR A 534 17.32 -27.21 -2.70
N ILE A 535 18.26 -26.54 -2.04
CA ILE A 535 18.01 -25.50 -1.05
C ILE A 535 18.48 -24.19 -1.68
N GLN A 536 17.55 -23.32 -2.01
CA GLN A 536 17.79 -22.10 -2.77
C GLN A 536 17.64 -20.89 -1.86
N LEU A 537 18.39 -19.82 -2.14
CA LEU A 537 18.03 -18.51 -1.62
C LEU A 537 16.62 -18.16 -2.10
N ALA A 538 15.73 -17.81 -1.18
CA ALA A 538 14.33 -17.54 -1.52
C ALA A 538 14.21 -16.32 -2.44
N PHE A 539 14.81 -15.21 -2.01
CA PHE A 539 14.86 -13.92 -2.70
C PHE A 539 16.22 -13.26 -2.43
N ASP A 540 16.83 -12.67 -3.44
CA ASP A 540 17.95 -11.75 -3.27
C ASP A 540 17.47 -10.31 -2.97
N GLN A 541 18.42 -9.37 -2.88
CA GLN A 541 18.12 -7.94 -2.62
C GLN A 541 17.21 -7.32 -3.69
N SER A 542 17.28 -7.79 -4.94
CA SER A 542 16.42 -7.36 -6.03
C SER A 542 15.16 -8.22 -6.16
N HIS A 543 14.87 -9.05 -5.14
CA HIS A 543 13.79 -10.02 -5.13
C HIS A 543 13.82 -11.06 -6.26
N ASN A 544 14.97 -11.27 -6.90
CA ASN A 544 15.12 -12.37 -7.84
C ASN A 544 15.13 -13.69 -7.08
N SER A 545 14.41 -14.67 -7.63
CA SER A 545 14.37 -16.04 -7.10
C SER A 545 15.08 -17.01 -8.04
N ASN A 546 15.37 -18.23 -7.55
CA ASN A 546 16.04 -19.31 -8.30
C ASN A 546 17.49 -19.02 -8.74
N ALA A 547 18.11 -17.94 -8.26
CA ALA A 547 19.46 -17.54 -8.68
C ALA A 547 20.56 -18.36 -7.99
N TYR A 548 20.46 -18.56 -6.67
CA TYR A 548 21.53 -19.15 -5.85
C TYR A 548 21.07 -20.36 -5.04
N CYS A 549 21.94 -21.36 -4.95
CA CYS A 549 21.73 -22.65 -4.31
C CYS A 549 22.82 -22.92 -3.27
N LEU A 550 22.43 -23.64 -2.22
CA LEU A 550 23.34 -24.26 -1.26
C LEU A 550 24.12 -25.37 -1.95
N ASP A 551 25.45 -25.32 -1.85
CA ASP A 551 26.35 -26.20 -2.58
C ASP A 551 27.46 -26.71 -1.68
N THR A 552 27.85 -27.98 -1.84
CA THR A 552 29.02 -28.54 -1.17
C THR A 552 30.26 -28.40 -2.05
N GLN A 553 31.35 -27.90 -1.49
CA GLN A 553 32.63 -27.74 -2.18
C GLN A 553 33.75 -28.45 -1.44
N GLN A 554 34.48 -29.32 -2.14
CA GLN A 554 35.70 -29.91 -1.60
C GLN A 554 36.86 -28.92 -1.73
N VAL A 555 37.59 -28.69 -0.63
CA VAL A 555 38.72 -27.74 -0.60
C VAL A 555 40.03 -28.42 -0.96
N ALA A 556 40.32 -29.56 -0.34
CA ALA A 556 41.42 -30.45 -0.71
C ALA A 556 40.95 -31.92 -0.83
N PRO A 557 41.58 -32.74 -1.70
CA PRO A 557 41.22 -34.15 -1.87
C PRO A 557 41.30 -34.98 -0.58
N THR A 558 42.12 -34.55 0.38
CA THR A 558 42.34 -35.23 1.66
C THR A 558 41.37 -34.81 2.77
N ASP A 559 40.55 -33.78 2.52
CA ASP A 559 39.65 -33.27 3.55
C ASP A 559 38.55 -34.28 3.87
N LYS A 560 38.28 -34.44 5.16
CA LYS A 560 37.19 -35.29 5.67
C LYS A 560 35.87 -34.53 5.81
N PHE A 561 35.78 -33.34 5.20
CA PHE A 561 34.64 -32.45 5.24
C PHE A 561 34.50 -31.73 3.89
N LEU A 562 33.35 -31.12 3.66
CA LEU A 562 33.09 -30.24 2.52
C LEU A 562 32.75 -28.85 3.06
N ASN A 563 33.18 -27.78 2.41
CA ASN A 563 32.62 -26.47 2.69
C ASN A 563 31.17 -26.42 2.21
N ILE A 564 30.30 -25.72 2.94
CA ILE A 564 28.99 -25.33 2.44
C ILE A 564 29.07 -23.89 1.98
N VAL A 565 28.77 -23.67 0.72
CA VAL A 565 28.92 -22.38 0.04
C VAL A 565 27.67 -22.04 -0.77
N LEU A 566 27.56 -20.76 -1.11
CA LEU A 566 26.58 -20.24 -2.05
C LEU A 566 27.12 -20.32 -3.48
N ASN A 567 26.35 -20.88 -4.41
CA ASN A 567 26.70 -20.88 -5.83
C ASN A 567 25.47 -20.67 -6.71
N PRO A 568 25.61 -20.21 -7.96
CA PRO A 568 24.51 -20.21 -8.92
C PRO A 568 23.87 -21.60 -9.01
N CYS A 569 22.54 -21.64 -9.07
CA CYS A 569 21.82 -22.89 -9.21
C CYS A 569 22.13 -23.54 -10.57
N VAL A 570 22.50 -24.83 -10.55
CA VAL A 570 22.75 -25.63 -11.76
C VAL A 570 21.85 -26.85 -11.73
N ALA A 571 21.03 -27.00 -12.76
CA ALA A 571 20.09 -28.11 -12.88
C ALA A 571 20.80 -29.46 -12.72
N ASN A 572 20.27 -30.32 -11.85
CA ASN A 572 20.77 -31.67 -11.56
C ASN A 572 22.23 -31.75 -11.07
N LYS A 573 22.84 -30.65 -10.59
CA LYS A 573 24.19 -30.70 -10.03
C LYS A 573 24.18 -31.46 -8.71
N ALA A 574 24.86 -32.60 -8.66
CA ALA A 574 24.81 -33.52 -7.51
C ALA A 574 25.22 -32.86 -6.17
N SER A 575 26.18 -31.93 -6.19
CA SER A 575 26.63 -31.21 -4.99
C SER A 575 25.62 -30.17 -4.45
N GLN A 576 24.56 -29.88 -5.20
CA GLN A 576 23.47 -28.98 -4.80
C GLN A 576 22.18 -29.73 -4.42
N GLN A 577 22.24 -31.07 -4.34
CA GLN A 577 21.09 -31.91 -4.03
C GLN A 577 21.09 -32.31 -2.56
N TRP A 578 19.94 -32.14 -1.91
CA TRP A 578 19.75 -32.25 -0.47
C TRP A 578 18.48 -33.03 -0.14
N THR A 579 18.51 -33.73 0.99
CA THR A 579 17.35 -34.37 1.62
C THR A 579 17.34 -34.08 3.10
N THR A 580 16.23 -34.36 3.78
CA THR A 580 16.12 -34.20 5.24
C THR A 580 15.60 -35.47 5.88
N ASN A 581 15.94 -35.70 7.14
CA ASN A 581 15.41 -36.83 7.91
C ASN A 581 14.57 -36.36 9.12
N ALA A 582 13.89 -37.30 9.77
CA ALA A 582 13.05 -37.03 10.94
C ALA A 582 13.83 -36.48 12.15
N ALA A 583 15.15 -36.67 12.20
CA ALA A 583 16.01 -36.10 13.24
C ALA A 583 16.35 -34.63 12.99
N GLY A 584 15.96 -34.05 11.85
CA GLY A 584 16.25 -32.67 11.48
C GLY A 584 17.61 -32.46 10.82
N ASN A 585 18.29 -33.54 10.39
CA ASN A 585 19.50 -33.38 9.59
C ASN A 585 19.13 -32.94 8.17
N ILE A 586 19.97 -32.06 7.60
CA ILE A 586 19.98 -31.71 6.19
C ILE A 586 21.18 -32.42 5.56
N VAL A 587 20.93 -33.34 4.63
CA VAL A 587 21.94 -34.27 4.08
C VAL A 587 22.14 -34.01 2.61
N ASN A 588 23.39 -33.78 2.19
CA ASN A 588 23.74 -33.73 0.78
C ASN A 588 23.66 -35.14 0.17
N THR A 589 22.90 -35.32 -0.90
CA THR A 589 22.60 -36.65 -1.44
C THR A 589 23.78 -37.30 -2.16
N ALA A 590 24.74 -36.50 -2.64
CA ALA A 590 25.91 -37.00 -3.34
C ALA A 590 27.01 -37.51 -2.38
N SER A 591 27.26 -36.77 -1.30
CA SER A 591 28.31 -37.09 -0.32
C SER A 591 27.81 -37.89 0.88
N GLY A 592 26.50 -37.84 1.19
CA GLY A 592 25.94 -38.38 2.42
C GLY A 592 26.28 -37.56 3.67
N TYR A 593 26.86 -36.37 3.52
CA TYR A 593 27.24 -35.49 4.63
C TYR A 593 26.11 -34.56 5.06
N CYS A 594 26.06 -34.29 6.36
CA CYS A 594 25.11 -33.42 7.01
C CYS A 594 25.64 -31.99 7.10
N VAL A 595 24.73 -31.01 7.02
CA VAL A 595 25.02 -29.61 7.38
C VAL A 595 25.37 -29.54 8.86
N ASP A 596 26.61 -29.16 9.15
CA ASP A 596 27.26 -29.19 10.46
C ASP A 596 27.82 -27.80 10.83
N ILE A 597 27.57 -27.36 12.06
CA ILE A 597 28.23 -26.17 12.62
C ILE A 597 29.65 -26.55 13.05
N ASP A 598 30.64 -25.95 12.38
CA ASP A 598 32.06 -26.28 12.55
C ASP A 598 32.49 -26.27 14.02
N ALA A 599 33.11 -27.37 14.44
CA ALA A 599 33.59 -27.61 15.79
C ALA A 599 32.55 -27.34 16.91
N SER A 600 31.24 -27.39 16.61
CA SER A 600 30.16 -26.97 17.52
C SER A 600 30.35 -25.55 18.06
N ASN A 601 30.98 -24.66 17.28
CA ASN A 601 31.19 -23.28 17.65
C ASN A 601 29.91 -22.46 17.36
N TYR A 602 29.14 -22.15 18.39
CA TYR A 602 27.84 -21.47 18.25
C TYR A 602 27.90 -19.94 18.17
N LYS A 603 29.06 -19.38 17.78
CA LYS A 603 29.27 -17.95 17.57
C LYS A 603 28.82 -17.52 16.18
N ASP A 604 28.37 -16.27 16.08
CA ASP A 604 28.05 -15.65 14.80
C ASP A 604 29.28 -15.65 13.87
N GLY A 605 29.05 -15.95 12.60
CA GLY A 605 30.10 -16.09 11.58
C GLY A 605 30.81 -17.45 11.56
N THR A 606 30.40 -18.41 12.41
CA THR A 606 30.94 -19.77 12.33
C THR A 606 30.51 -20.41 11.01
N LYS A 607 31.47 -20.96 10.26
CA LYS A 607 31.19 -21.61 8.98
C LYS A 607 30.36 -22.89 9.15
N LEU A 608 29.51 -23.17 8.18
CA LEU A 608 28.84 -24.46 8.06
C LEU A 608 29.62 -25.37 7.11
N LEU A 609 29.69 -26.65 7.47
CA LEU A 609 30.40 -27.68 6.73
C LEU A 609 29.47 -28.84 6.40
N GLY A 610 29.78 -29.58 5.34
CA GLY A 610 29.30 -30.94 5.15
C GLY A 610 30.21 -31.88 5.94
N TYR A 611 29.67 -32.53 6.96
CA TYR A 611 30.41 -33.52 7.76
C TYR A 611 29.65 -34.84 7.91
N THR A 612 30.34 -35.89 8.39
CA THR A 612 29.69 -37.18 8.63
C THR A 612 28.49 -37.02 9.56
N CYS A 613 27.33 -37.53 9.13
CA CYS A 613 26.10 -37.44 9.89
C CYS A 613 26.18 -38.21 11.21
N GLY A 614 25.98 -37.51 12.32
CA GLY A 614 25.81 -38.09 13.65
C GLY A 614 24.36 -38.44 13.94
N ASN A 615 24.12 -39.29 14.95
CA ASN A 615 22.77 -39.63 15.40
C ASN A 615 22.18 -38.49 16.24
N ALA A 616 21.33 -37.65 15.63
CA ALA A 616 20.73 -36.47 16.27
C ALA A 616 21.76 -35.55 16.95
N GLN A 617 22.94 -35.42 16.34
CA GLN A 617 24.02 -34.60 16.87
C GLN A 617 23.61 -33.12 16.88
N ALA A 618 23.68 -32.47 18.04
CA ALA A 618 23.03 -31.18 18.27
C ALA A 618 23.47 -30.06 17.31
N ASN A 619 24.73 -30.06 16.85
CA ASN A 619 25.27 -29.10 15.88
C ASN A 619 24.93 -29.43 14.40
N GLN A 620 24.17 -30.49 14.14
CA GLN A 620 23.72 -30.95 12.82
C GLN A 620 22.18 -31.03 12.69
N VAL A 621 21.44 -30.63 13.73
CA VAL A 621 19.98 -30.68 13.78
C VAL A 621 19.41 -29.29 13.51
N TRP A 622 18.55 -29.19 12.51
CA TRP A 622 17.97 -27.94 12.04
C TRP A 622 16.44 -27.99 12.07
N ALA A 623 15.83 -26.96 12.64
CA ALA A 623 14.41 -26.69 12.53
C ALA A 623 14.12 -26.13 11.13
N LEU A 624 13.33 -26.87 10.37
CA LEU A 624 12.90 -26.51 9.01
C LEU A 624 11.67 -25.57 9.04
N PRO A 625 11.35 -24.87 7.93
CA PRO A 625 10.31 -23.84 7.89
C PRO A 625 8.86 -24.29 8.17
N ASN A 626 8.61 -25.58 8.45
CA ASN A 626 7.31 -26.15 8.84
C ASN A 626 7.49 -27.15 10.01
N GLY A 627 7.54 -26.67 11.25
CA GLY A 627 7.76 -27.50 12.44
C GLY A 627 6.55 -28.30 12.89
N THR A 628 6.30 -29.47 12.31
CA THR A 628 6.20 -30.81 12.94
C THR A 628 5.85 -31.82 11.83
N ASN A 629 6.61 -32.92 11.74
CA ASN A 629 6.63 -33.93 10.68
C ASN A 629 7.27 -33.49 9.35
N GLY A 630 8.52 -33.03 9.42
CA GLY A 630 9.42 -32.78 8.30
C GLY A 630 9.68 -34.00 7.41
N VAL A 631 8.65 -34.41 6.68
CA VAL A 631 8.75 -35.35 5.55
C VAL A 631 8.55 -34.54 4.28
N TRP A 632 9.60 -34.52 3.45
CA TRP A 632 9.57 -34.12 2.05
C TRP A 632 8.60 -35.02 1.28
N GLN A 633 7.32 -34.66 1.29
CA GLN A 633 6.33 -35.17 0.35
C GLN A 633 5.46 -33.99 -0.05
N VAL A 634 5.66 -33.50 -1.27
CA VAL A 634 4.61 -32.80 -2.01
C VAL A 634 3.49 -33.82 -2.18
N LYS A 635 2.53 -33.84 -1.26
CA LYS A 635 1.24 -34.43 -1.56
C LYS A 635 0.30 -33.27 -1.90
N LEU A 636 -0.02 -33.23 -3.20
CA LEU A 636 -1.10 -32.46 -3.81
C LEU A 636 -2.39 -32.60 -3.01
#